data_AF-A0A7Y5BXJ4-F1
#
_entry.id   AF-A0A7Y5BXJ4-F1
#
_cell.length_a   1.000
_cell.length_b   1.000
_cell.length_c   1.000
_cell.angle_alpha   90.00
_cell.angle_beta   90.00
_cell.angle_gamma   90.00
#
_symmetry.space_group_name_H-M   'P 1'
#
loop_
_entity.id
_entity.type
_entity.pdbx_description
1 polymer ?
#
loop_
_entity_poly.entity_id
_entity_poly.type
_entity_poly.pdbx_seq_one_letter_code
_entity_poly.pdbx_strand_id
1 'polypeptide(L)'
;MREWNLQRPTLPSLILAADARLSPLNYYDDQIWELQLRAGEPAALSLQTTYGLRARSMRLFPRFTENTETVTDPEQFRNPPAIHRFFPNYALVTCAPFDGIDVVIEYWVAFSNVLAGRIRVINSGVTPRNLRLEWTALLVPAGEGQRMSPAKFENVHVLQGQVQGLSPVIMMTGGVEAASSPYPNLGVTLDLLPGLERQFSWAAAALADPTASFTLARATVARDWEGEYARIEMTNAPQLEIEPANPDWAAAFALAQKTALNLIHGPTEFLPHASWVQTRLPDQGFSLRSDGSEYGHLWDGQTPFDTWHLAHLLLPAYPALMQGLLLNFLASQEENGFIDWKPGLNGRRTGFLATPILASLAWKTYRAQEDQSFLDKVFLPLLKFFNYWFDPRNDRDGNGIPEWNHPVQTGFEDNPLFAYWQAWSQGADISLFESPSLTAMLYREGQCLLKIARTLGRLGTVHDLNQKLDKLKTSLARAWDASSATYRYQDRETHTSGDGKSIGRRPGPGTINLSRFRFETPARLLVRIIPEPEGAREAQIRVTGTGVNDSPLTETFAPEMFRWALGLGTGISRHVFHALEEIEISGIQPGDDVLKRLYSLVSCILVRTSSRSSCPRIARPIFCITVLAGLSLPSIRIAVRCAMRYSVSVSRRPASMRMGRIVLSAQGMKT
;
A
#
# COMPACT_ATOMS: atom_id res chain seq x y z
N MET A 1 16.16 21.14 -7.14
CA MET A 1 15.78 20.06 -6.21
C MET A 1 16.73 20.02 -5.01
N ARG A 2 16.17 19.81 -3.83
CA ARG A 2 16.88 19.70 -2.55
C ARG A 2 18.01 18.67 -2.59
N GLU A 3 19.12 19.06 -1.99
CA GLU A 3 20.24 18.18 -1.68
C GLU A 3 20.09 17.65 -0.26
N TRP A 4 20.37 16.36 -0.08
CA TRP A 4 20.22 15.65 1.18
C TRP A 4 21.57 15.31 1.80
N ASN A 5 21.55 14.90 3.08
CA ASN A 5 22.69 14.27 3.75
C ASN A 5 22.13 13.18 4.66
N LEU A 6 21.55 12.12 4.07
CA LEU A 6 20.91 11.03 4.80
C LEU A 6 21.92 9.92 5.07
N GLN A 7 22.12 9.62 6.35
CA GLN A 7 23.07 8.62 6.83
C GLN A 7 22.36 7.60 7.74
N ARG A 8 23.07 6.55 8.14
CA ARG A 8 22.59 5.65 9.21
C ARG A 8 22.59 6.38 10.56
N PRO A 9 21.65 6.08 11.48
CA PRO A 9 20.54 5.12 11.34
C PRO A 9 19.29 5.69 10.65
N THR A 10 19.26 6.97 10.30
CA THR A 10 18.08 7.68 9.78
C THR A 10 17.51 7.03 8.50
N LEU A 11 18.37 6.55 7.60
CA LEU A 11 17.97 5.78 6.43
C LEU A 11 18.89 4.57 6.23
N PRO A 12 18.47 3.35 6.63
CA PRO A 12 19.33 2.17 6.52
C PRO A 12 19.44 1.63 5.09
N SER A 13 18.38 1.76 4.30
CA SER A 13 18.33 1.28 2.92
C SER A 13 17.36 2.05 2.03
N LEU A 14 17.50 1.86 0.72
CA LEU A 14 16.66 2.45 -0.32
C LEU A 14 16.37 1.41 -1.40
N ILE A 15 15.10 1.15 -1.69
CA ILE A 15 14.72 0.35 -2.86
C ILE A 15 15.00 1.15 -4.14
N LEU A 16 15.60 0.54 -5.15
CA LEU A 16 15.78 1.10 -6.48
C LEU A 16 15.18 0.12 -7.50
N ALA A 17 14.33 0.62 -8.38
CA ALA A 17 13.77 -0.16 -9.47
C ALA A 17 13.55 0.75 -10.68
N ALA A 18 13.36 0.17 -11.87
CA ALA A 18 13.11 0.96 -13.06
C ALA A 18 11.83 1.80 -12.92
N ASP A 19 11.87 3.01 -13.47
CA ASP A 19 10.79 4.00 -13.38
C ASP A 19 9.91 3.93 -14.64
N ALA A 20 8.64 3.58 -14.45
CA ALA A 20 7.66 3.44 -15.55
C ALA A 20 7.46 4.73 -16.37
N ARG A 21 7.84 5.90 -15.84
CA ARG A 21 7.76 7.19 -16.53
C ARG A 21 8.93 7.40 -17.49
N LEU A 22 10.03 6.66 -17.32
CA LEU A 22 11.29 6.84 -18.06
C LEU A 22 11.62 5.66 -18.97
N SER A 23 11.12 4.47 -18.67
CA SER A 23 11.42 3.23 -19.38
C SER A 23 10.23 2.27 -19.33
N PRO A 24 10.04 1.42 -20.35
CA PRO A 24 9.10 0.30 -20.24
C PRO A 24 9.54 -0.66 -19.14
N LEU A 25 8.58 -1.19 -18.40
CA LEU A 25 8.80 -2.19 -17.35
C LEU A 25 8.31 -3.56 -17.80
N ASN A 26 8.98 -4.61 -17.36
CA ASN A 26 8.51 -5.98 -17.55
C ASN A 26 7.77 -6.45 -16.30
N TYR A 27 6.43 -6.47 -16.36
CA TYR A 27 5.59 -6.84 -15.21
C TYR A 27 5.84 -8.28 -14.72
N TYR A 28 6.37 -9.15 -15.57
CA TYR A 28 6.64 -10.56 -15.26
C TYR A 28 8.09 -10.84 -14.87
N ASP A 29 9.00 -9.90 -15.12
CA ASP A 29 10.43 -10.01 -14.79
C ASP A 29 11.02 -8.62 -14.48
N ASP A 30 10.62 -8.08 -13.35
CA ASP A 30 11.04 -6.79 -12.81
C ASP A 30 12.12 -6.97 -11.72
N GLN A 31 13.39 -6.72 -12.06
CA GLN A 31 14.50 -6.90 -11.12
C GLN A 31 14.65 -5.68 -10.23
N ILE A 32 14.16 -5.82 -9.01
CA ILE A 32 14.19 -4.80 -7.97
C ILE A 32 15.46 -4.94 -7.14
N TRP A 33 16.11 -3.81 -6.85
CA TRP A 33 17.33 -3.75 -6.06
C TRP A 33 17.09 -2.99 -4.75
N GLU A 34 17.87 -3.33 -3.72
CA GLU A 34 17.94 -2.57 -2.48
C GLU A 34 19.36 -2.09 -2.26
N LEU A 35 19.55 -0.78 -2.15
CA LEU A 35 20.80 -0.16 -1.72
C LEU A 35 20.83 -0.13 -0.19
N GLN A 36 21.80 -0.79 0.42
CA GLN A 36 22.00 -0.82 1.87
C GLN A 36 23.29 -0.09 2.22
N LEU A 37 23.21 0.88 3.14
CA LEU A 37 24.37 1.72 3.49
C LEU A 37 25.42 0.98 4.31
N ARG A 38 25.06 -0.16 4.91
CA ARG A 38 25.97 -1.17 5.47
C ARG A 38 25.19 -2.45 5.75
N ALA A 39 25.55 -3.56 5.11
CA ALA A 39 24.93 -4.86 5.38
C ALA A 39 25.74 -6.04 4.84
N GLY A 40 25.31 -7.25 5.24
CA GLY A 40 25.79 -8.54 4.76
C GLY A 40 27.19 -8.92 5.26
N GLU A 41 27.69 -10.05 4.76
CA GLU A 41 29.03 -10.58 5.07
C GLU A 41 29.83 -10.76 3.76
N PRO A 42 30.95 -10.05 3.56
CA PRO A 42 31.48 -9.02 4.45
C PRO A 42 30.54 -7.80 4.48
N ALA A 43 30.58 -7.03 5.58
CA ALA A 43 29.83 -5.79 5.70
C ALA A 43 30.29 -4.79 4.62
N ALA A 44 29.35 -4.24 3.86
CA ALA A 44 29.65 -3.37 2.73
C ALA A 44 28.53 -2.35 2.46
N LEU A 45 28.87 -1.24 1.79
CA LEU A 45 27.90 -0.42 1.04
C LEU A 45 27.48 -1.23 -0.18
N SER A 46 26.30 -1.84 -0.14
CA SER A 46 25.93 -2.87 -1.13
C SER A 46 24.58 -2.64 -1.77
N LEU A 47 24.52 -2.95 -3.06
CA LEU A 47 23.27 -3.24 -3.75
C LEU A 47 22.97 -4.72 -3.63
N GLN A 48 21.71 -5.05 -3.35
CA GLN A 48 21.28 -6.44 -3.26
C GLN A 48 19.97 -6.73 -3.99
N THR A 49 19.87 -7.94 -4.52
CA THR A 49 18.62 -8.49 -5.04
C THR A 49 18.55 -10.01 -4.84
N THR A 50 17.36 -10.58 -4.98
CA THR A 50 17.17 -12.03 -5.10
C THR A 50 16.68 -12.41 -6.50
N TYR A 51 16.55 -11.42 -7.40
CA TYR A 51 15.91 -11.56 -8.71
C TYR A 51 14.49 -12.15 -8.60
N GLY A 52 13.70 -11.73 -7.59
CA GLY A 52 12.37 -12.31 -7.37
C GLY A 52 12.44 -13.78 -6.93
N LEU A 53 13.28 -14.08 -5.93
CA LEU A 53 13.54 -15.41 -5.37
C LEU A 53 14.21 -16.43 -6.30
N ARG A 54 14.65 -16.04 -7.50
CA ARG A 54 15.48 -16.90 -8.37
C ARG A 54 16.85 -17.19 -7.74
N ALA A 55 17.43 -16.23 -7.02
CA ALA A 55 18.66 -16.37 -6.24
C ALA A 55 18.38 -16.29 -4.74
N ARG A 56 19.23 -16.91 -3.91
CA ARG A 56 19.21 -16.64 -2.45
C ARG A 56 19.72 -15.23 -2.16
N SER A 57 20.74 -14.79 -2.89
CA SER A 57 21.25 -13.43 -2.81
C SER A 57 22.13 -13.12 -4.02
N MET A 58 22.03 -11.89 -4.52
CA MET A 58 22.98 -11.26 -5.43
C MET A 58 23.41 -9.95 -4.77
N ARG A 59 24.72 -9.74 -4.57
CA ARG A 59 25.27 -8.52 -3.94
C ARG A 59 26.35 -7.90 -4.81
N LEU A 60 26.32 -6.58 -4.94
CA LEU A 60 27.34 -5.77 -5.60
C LEU A 60 27.86 -4.72 -4.62
N PHE A 61 29.17 -4.57 -4.49
CA PHE A 61 29.77 -3.58 -3.59
C PHE A 61 31.21 -3.21 -4.00
N PRO A 62 31.66 -1.98 -3.72
CA PRO A 62 33.04 -1.58 -3.90
C PRO A 62 33.91 -2.07 -2.73
N ARG A 63 35.19 -2.32 -3.02
CA ARG A 63 36.27 -2.42 -2.03
C ARG A 63 37.39 -1.47 -2.43
N PHE A 64 38.02 -0.89 -1.43
CA PHE A 64 39.11 0.06 -1.62
C PHE A 64 40.35 -0.49 -0.93
N THR A 65 41.45 -0.59 -1.66
CA THR A 65 42.73 -1.00 -1.11
C THR A 65 43.73 0.11 -1.29
N GLU A 66 44.44 0.47 -0.22
CA GLU A 66 45.57 1.37 -0.24
C GLU A 66 46.75 0.70 0.45
N ASN A 67 47.90 0.66 -0.22
CA ASN A 67 49.06 -0.11 0.24
C ASN A 67 48.69 -1.58 0.48
N THR A 68 48.60 -2.01 1.75
CA THR A 68 48.19 -3.36 2.17
C THR A 68 46.84 -3.39 2.87
N GLU A 69 46.23 -2.23 3.13
CA GLU A 69 44.97 -2.13 3.86
C GLU A 69 43.80 -2.15 2.87
N THR A 70 42.86 -3.06 3.08
CA THR A 70 41.63 -3.13 2.28
C THR A 70 40.43 -2.85 3.15
N VAL A 71 39.67 -1.82 2.80
CA VAL A 71 38.48 -1.38 3.52
C VAL A 71 37.25 -1.70 2.68
N THR A 72 36.29 -2.36 3.32
CA THR A 72 35.00 -2.75 2.72
C THR A 72 33.84 -2.35 3.61
N ASP A 73 34.02 -2.45 4.94
CA ASP A 73 32.99 -2.07 5.92
C ASP A 73 32.85 -0.55 5.98
N PRO A 74 31.64 0.01 5.72
CA PRO A 74 31.37 1.44 5.85
C PRO A 74 31.64 2.03 7.24
N GLU A 75 31.68 1.23 8.30
CA GLU A 75 32.07 1.67 9.65
C GLU A 75 33.58 1.93 9.78
N GLN A 76 34.39 1.37 8.88
CA GLN A 76 35.83 1.61 8.80
C GLN A 76 36.18 2.79 7.89
N PHE A 77 35.20 3.34 7.17
CA PHE A 77 35.43 4.50 6.31
C PHE A 77 35.71 5.74 7.16
N ARG A 78 36.60 6.61 6.65
CA ARG A 78 36.85 7.92 7.24
C ARG A 78 35.57 8.75 7.33
N ASN A 79 34.79 8.79 6.25
CA ASN A 79 33.44 9.35 6.25
C ASN A 79 32.44 8.27 5.82
N PRO A 80 31.40 7.97 6.61
CA PRO A 80 30.43 6.96 6.27
C PRO A 80 29.59 7.36 5.04
N PRO A 81 28.97 6.39 4.35
CA PRO A 81 28.10 6.66 3.21
C PRO A 81 26.93 7.59 3.55
N ALA A 82 26.74 8.61 2.71
CA ALA A 82 25.64 9.56 2.81
C ALA A 82 24.89 9.66 1.47
N ILE A 83 23.57 9.55 1.50
CA ILE A 83 22.70 9.76 0.32
C ILE A 83 22.43 11.26 0.17
N HIS A 84 22.80 11.80 -0.99
CA HIS A 84 22.59 13.20 -1.35
C HIS A 84 21.43 13.43 -2.31
N ARG A 85 21.18 12.46 -3.21
CA ARG A 85 20.03 12.48 -4.11
C ARG A 85 19.43 11.10 -4.23
N PHE A 86 18.11 11.04 -4.33
CA PHE A 86 17.37 9.81 -4.55
C PHE A 86 16.12 10.07 -5.39
N PHE A 87 15.87 9.16 -6.32
CA PHE A 87 14.70 9.06 -7.18
C PHE A 87 14.24 7.59 -7.20
N PRO A 88 13.10 7.24 -7.81
CA PRO A 88 12.64 5.85 -7.89
C PRO A 88 13.71 4.88 -8.41
N ASN A 89 14.45 5.29 -9.44
CA ASN A 89 15.43 4.48 -10.15
C ASN A 89 16.88 4.96 -10.01
N TYR A 90 17.16 5.98 -9.18
CA TYR A 90 18.51 6.57 -9.08
C TYR A 90 18.87 6.95 -7.64
N ALA A 91 20.14 6.83 -7.29
CA ALA A 91 20.70 7.39 -6.06
C ALA A 91 22.13 7.91 -6.25
N LEU A 92 22.47 9.00 -5.57
CA LEU A 92 23.84 9.52 -5.45
C LEU A 92 24.28 9.41 -4.00
N VAL A 93 25.39 8.73 -3.79
CA VAL A 93 26.01 8.48 -2.49
C VAL A 93 27.42 9.03 -2.49
N THR A 94 27.83 9.64 -1.38
CA THR A 94 29.25 9.97 -1.14
C THR A 94 29.77 9.21 0.07
N CYS A 95 31.06 8.91 0.07
CA CYS A 95 31.78 8.39 1.23
C CYS A 95 33.28 8.73 1.11
N ALA A 96 34.05 8.51 2.17
CA ALA A 96 35.50 8.59 2.11
C ALA A 96 36.11 7.32 2.75
N PRO A 97 36.57 6.33 1.96
CA PRO A 97 37.14 5.09 2.51
C PRO A 97 38.44 5.35 3.27
N PHE A 98 39.27 6.29 2.80
CA PHE A 98 40.52 6.69 3.44
C PHE A 98 40.58 8.21 3.62
N ASP A 99 41.44 8.68 4.51
CA ASP A 99 41.65 10.12 4.70
C ASP A 99 42.22 10.77 3.43
N GLY A 100 41.57 11.84 2.96
CA GLY A 100 41.91 12.53 1.71
C GLY A 100 41.49 11.80 0.43
N ILE A 101 40.70 10.72 0.51
CA ILE A 101 40.13 10.03 -0.64
C ILE A 101 38.61 10.13 -0.58
N ASP A 102 38.04 11.01 -1.41
CA ASP A 102 36.60 11.17 -1.54
C ASP A 102 36.06 10.32 -2.69
N VAL A 103 34.92 9.68 -2.46
CA VAL A 103 34.26 8.81 -3.43
C VAL A 103 32.82 9.25 -3.64
N VAL A 104 32.44 9.39 -4.90
CA VAL A 104 31.05 9.60 -5.33
C VAL A 104 30.60 8.37 -6.09
N ILE A 105 29.48 7.77 -5.67
CA ILE A 105 28.87 6.61 -6.31
C ILE A 105 27.47 6.96 -6.75
N GLU A 106 27.19 6.76 -8.03
CA GLU A 106 25.86 6.88 -8.61
C GLU A 106 25.32 5.50 -8.94
N TYR A 107 24.06 5.28 -8.63
CA TYR A 107 23.32 4.05 -8.92
C TYR A 107 22.13 4.39 -9.80
N TRP A 108 21.89 3.61 -10.85
CA TRP A 108 20.83 3.84 -11.82
C TRP A 108 20.23 2.53 -12.34
N VAL A 109 18.96 2.27 -12.07
CA VAL A 109 18.20 1.17 -12.67
C VAL A 109 17.58 1.67 -13.98
N ALA A 110 18.23 1.37 -15.10
CA ALA A 110 17.84 1.89 -16.40
C ALA A 110 16.61 1.19 -16.98
N PHE A 111 16.51 -0.13 -16.77
CA PHE A 111 15.37 -0.97 -17.16
C PHE A 111 15.19 -2.08 -16.13
N SER A 112 14.09 -2.83 -16.21
CA SER A 112 13.79 -3.97 -15.32
C SER A 112 14.91 -5.01 -15.24
N ASN A 113 15.85 -5.06 -16.19
CA ASN A 113 16.84 -6.13 -16.30
C ASN A 113 18.30 -5.63 -16.25
N VAL A 114 18.51 -4.33 -16.00
CA VAL A 114 19.86 -3.74 -15.95
C VAL A 114 19.96 -2.60 -14.94
N LEU A 115 20.99 -2.72 -14.12
CA LEU A 115 21.46 -1.71 -13.18
C LEU A 115 22.83 -1.21 -13.66
N ALA A 116 23.06 0.08 -13.58
CA ALA A 116 24.32 0.72 -13.93
C ALA A 116 24.73 1.74 -12.87
N GLY A 117 25.97 2.21 -12.95
CA GLY A 117 26.47 3.21 -12.03
C GLY A 117 27.77 3.86 -12.50
N ARG A 118 28.13 4.93 -11.82
CA ARG A 118 29.44 5.58 -11.92
C ARG A 118 30.11 5.63 -10.56
N ILE A 119 31.42 5.49 -10.55
CA ILE A 119 32.26 5.65 -9.37
C ILE A 119 33.31 6.68 -9.71
N ARG A 120 33.35 7.78 -8.97
CA ARG A 120 34.38 8.80 -9.08
C ARG A 120 35.20 8.79 -7.80
N VAL A 121 36.52 8.64 -7.95
CA VAL A 121 37.49 8.63 -6.85
C VAL A 121 38.36 9.86 -7.00
N ILE A 122 38.43 10.67 -5.94
CA ILE A 122 39.06 11.99 -5.92
C ILE A 122 40.13 11.98 -4.82
N ASN A 123 41.36 12.35 -5.16
CA ASN A 123 42.39 12.59 -4.16
C ASN A 123 42.29 14.05 -3.69
N SER A 124 41.58 14.28 -2.59
CA SER A 124 41.45 15.59 -1.94
C SER A 124 42.60 15.90 -0.97
N GLY A 125 43.54 14.96 -0.81
CA GLY A 125 44.77 15.14 -0.05
C GLY A 125 45.85 15.96 -0.78
N VAL A 126 47.03 16.03 -0.13
CA VAL A 126 48.19 16.80 -0.62
C VAL A 126 49.34 15.93 -1.15
N THR A 127 49.23 14.60 -1.05
CA THR A 127 50.24 13.65 -1.55
C THR A 127 49.67 12.79 -2.67
N PRO A 128 50.50 12.29 -3.60
CA PRO A 128 50.10 11.23 -4.53
C PRO A 128 49.61 9.99 -3.78
N ARG A 129 48.60 9.31 -4.33
CA ARG A 129 47.97 8.12 -3.72
C ARG A 129 47.88 6.99 -4.77
N ASN A 130 48.26 5.78 -4.36
CA ASN A 130 48.10 4.57 -5.16
C ASN A 130 47.01 3.71 -4.51
N LEU A 131 45.91 3.50 -5.24
CA LEU A 131 44.71 2.83 -4.76
C LEU A 131 44.32 1.70 -5.71
N ARG A 132 43.72 0.63 -5.18
CA ARG A 132 42.98 -0.34 -5.99
C ARG A 132 41.50 -0.22 -5.66
N LEU A 133 40.69 0.06 -6.68
CA LEU A 133 39.23 -0.01 -6.60
C LEU A 133 38.80 -1.37 -7.16
N GLU A 134 38.06 -2.14 -6.37
CA GLU A 134 37.49 -3.42 -6.79
C GLU A 134 35.96 -3.35 -6.77
N TRP A 135 35.32 -3.68 -7.89
CA TRP A 135 33.87 -3.88 -7.96
C TRP A 135 33.55 -5.36 -7.78
N THR A 136 33.01 -5.72 -6.62
CA THR A 136 32.81 -7.10 -6.19
C THR A 136 31.40 -7.56 -6.47
N ALA A 137 31.23 -8.82 -6.90
CA ALA A 137 29.93 -9.43 -7.14
C ALA A 137 29.82 -10.81 -6.49
N LEU A 138 28.81 -10.98 -5.61
CA LEU A 138 28.54 -12.25 -4.92
C LEU A 138 27.15 -12.75 -5.27
N LEU A 139 27.08 -13.84 -6.02
CA LEU A 139 25.85 -14.55 -6.37
C LEU A 139 25.79 -15.87 -5.61
N VAL A 140 24.68 -16.08 -4.91
CA VAL A 140 24.32 -17.34 -4.26
C VAL A 140 23.05 -17.86 -4.95
N PRO A 141 23.16 -18.84 -5.86
CA PRO A 141 22.00 -19.45 -6.50
C PRO A 141 21.05 -20.09 -5.47
N ALA A 142 19.74 -20.06 -5.73
CA ALA A 142 18.77 -20.74 -4.86
C ALA A 142 18.70 -22.26 -5.10
N GLY A 143 18.97 -22.69 -6.35
CA GLY A 143 19.05 -24.07 -6.80
C GLY A 143 20.20 -24.26 -7.79
N GLU A 144 19.91 -24.84 -8.96
CA GLU A 144 20.90 -24.94 -10.04
C GLU A 144 21.37 -23.55 -10.49
N GLY A 145 22.68 -23.43 -10.68
CA GLY A 145 23.31 -22.18 -11.06
C GLY A 145 24.81 -22.17 -10.77
N GLN A 146 25.45 -21.08 -11.15
CA GLN A 146 26.88 -20.86 -10.98
C GLN A 146 27.09 -19.55 -10.21
N ARG A 147 27.99 -19.58 -9.23
CA ARG A 147 28.45 -18.37 -8.53
C ARG A 147 29.12 -17.43 -9.53
N MET A 148 29.29 -16.16 -9.15
CA MET A 148 30.04 -15.22 -9.97
C MET A 148 31.48 -15.70 -10.17
N SER A 149 31.96 -15.66 -11.40
CA SER A 149 33.34 -15.94 -11.76
C SER A 149 33.82 -15.05 -12.92
N PRO A 150 35.12 -14.75 -13.02
CA PRO A 150 35.71 -14.09 -14.17
C PRO A 150 35.40 -14.79 -15.50
N ALA A 151 35.03 -14.02 -16.50
CA ALA A 151 34.85 -14.44 -17.88
C ALA A 151 35.39 -13.36 -18.83
N LYS A 152 35.40 -13.67 -20.14
CA LYS A 152 35.77 -12.73 -21.20
C LYS A 152 34.72 -12.74 -22.31
N PHE A 153 34.26 -11.55 -22.69
CA PHE A 153 33.40 -11.34 -23.85
C PHE A 153 34.04 -10.27 -24.73
N GLU A 154 34.28 -10.58 -26.01
CA GLU A 154 34.88 -9.64 -26.97
C GLU A 154 36.17 -8.96 -26.43
N ASN A 155 37.04 -9.74 -25.77
CA ASN A 155 38.25 -9.29 -25.06
C ASN A 155 38.05 -8.36 -23.85
N VAL A 156 36.81 -8.12 -23.42
CA VAL A 156 36.49 -7.39 -22.19
C VAL A 156 36.39 -8.38 -21.02
N HIS A 157 37.08 -8.07 -19.93
CA HIS A 157 36.94 -8.80 -18.67
C HIS A 157 35.61 -8.48 -18.00
N VAL A 158 34.86 -9.52 -17.63
CA VAL A 158 33.57 -9.42 -16.94
C VAL A 158 33.49 -10.42 -15.80
N LEU A 159 32.49 -10.26 -14.94
CA LEU A 159 32.04 -11.33 -14.05
C LEU A 159 30.74 -11.90 -14.62
N GLN A 160 30.63 -13.23 -14.62
CA GLN A 160 29.44 -13.95 -15.07
C GLN A 160 29.00 -14.93 -13.99
N GLY A 161 27.68 -15.05 -13.81
CA GLY A 161 27.05 -16.09 -12.99
C GLY A 161 25.86 -16.68 -13.73
N GLN A 162 25.19 -17.64 -13.08
CA GLN A 162 23.98 -18.26 -13.62
C GLN A 162 23.01 -18.58 -12.48
N VAL A 163 21.73 -18.30 -12.68
CA VAL A 163 20.68 -18.62 -11.72
C VAL A 163 19.33 -18.74 -12.42
N GLN A 164 18.59 -19.83 -12.21
CA GLN A 164 17.21 -20.07 -12.67
C GLN A 164 16.71 -19.16 -13.83
N GLY A 165 17.11 -19.47 -15.06
CA GLY A 165 16.67 -18.75 -16.26
C GLY A 165 17.30 -17.37 -16.48
N LEU A 166 18.30 -16.99 -15.68
CA LEU A 166 19.10 -15.78 -15.81
C LEU A 166 20.60 -16.10 -15.86
N SER A 167 21.32 -15.26 -16.59
CA SER A 167 22.77 -15.28 -16.73
C SER A 167 23.35 -13.89 -16.40
N PRO A 168 23.43 -13.51 -15.11
CA PRO A 168 23.94 -12.18 -14.73
C PRO A 168 25.37 -11.95 -15.24
N VAL A 169 25.58 -10.78 -15.87
CA VAL A 169 26.89 -10.31 -16.33
C VAL A 169 27.17 -8.92 -15.77
N ILE A 170 28.34 -8.73 -15.18
CA ILE A 170 28.83 -7.46 -14.64
C ILE A 170 30.09 -7.03 -15.39
N MET A 171 30.10 -5.78 -15.83
CA MET A 171 31.25 -5.16 -16.48
C MET A 171 31.58 -3.81 -15.86
N MET A 172 32.82 -3.37 -16.03
CA MET A 172 33.32 -2.07 -15.57
C MET A 172 34.34 -1.53 -16.56
N THR A 173 34.31 -0.22 -16.82
CA THR A 173 35.26 0.47 -17.70
C THR A 173 36.60 0.71 -17.02
N GLY A 174 37.63 1.04 -17.80
CA GLY A 174 38.91 1.51 -17.25
C GLY A 174 40.04 0.48 -17.24
N GLY A 175 39.99 -0.53 -18.12
CA GLY A 175 41.05 -1.54 -18.24
C GLY A 175 41.11 -2.47 -17.04
N VAL A 176 39.95 -2.99 -16.63
CA VAL A 176 39.83 -3.79 -15.40
C VAL A 176 40.48 -5.17 -15.51
N GLU A 177 41.05 -5.62 -14.40
CA GLU A 177 41.50 -6.99 -14.19
C GLU A 177 40.42 -7.77 -13.45
N ALA A 178 40.15 -9.01 -13.86
CA ALA A 178 39.20 -9.87 -13.16
C ALA A 178 39.94 -10.83 -12.20
N ALA A 179 39.45 -10.95 -10.98
CA ALA A 179 39.97 -11.87 -9.97
C ALA A 179 38.83 -12.71 -9.35
N SER A 180 39.14 -13.92 -8.90
CA SER A 180 38.14 -14.89 -8.37
C SER A 180 38.12 -15.02 -6.84
N SER A 181 39.19 -14.63 -6.13
CA SER A 181 39.41 -15.02 -4.73
C SER A 181 39.80 -13.84 -3.83
N PRO A 182 39.34 -13.79 -2.56
CA PRO A 182 38.25 -14.59 -1.97
C PRO A 182 36.86 -14.16 -2.46
N TYR A 183 36.77 -12.98 -3.08
CA TYR A 183 35.55 -12.42 -3.64
C TYR A 183 35.76 -12.08 -5.12
N PRO A 184 34.93 -12.63 -6.03
CA PRO A 184 35.00 -12.31 -7.45
C PRO A 184 34.82 -10.81 -7.71
N ASN A 185 35.79 -10.19 -8.38
CA ASN A 185 35.79 -8.74 -8.59
C ASN A 185 36.40 -8.32 -9.93
N LEU A 186 36.06 -7.10 -10.34
CA LEU A 186 36.73 -6.33 -11.40
C LEU A 186 37.53 -5.21 -10.73
N GLY A 187 38.85 -5.26 -10.82
CA GLY A 187 39.77 -4.34 -10.15
C GLY A 187 40.45 -3.37 -11.11
N VAL A 188 40.67 -2.14 -10.66
CA VAL A 188 41.50 -1.14 -11.35
C VAL A 188 42.47 -0.49 -10.36
N THR A 189 43.73 -0.36 -10.76
CA THR A 189 44.75 0.37 -10.00
C THR A 189 44.75 1.84 -10.44
N LEU A 190 44.80 2.73 -9.46
CA LEU A 190 44.67 4.18 -9.61
C LEU A 190 45.93 4.85 -9.06
N ASP A 191 46.60 5.62 -9.91
CA ASP A 191 47.63 6.57 -9.51
C ASP A 191 47.03 7.98 -9.53
N LEU A 192 46.68 8.52 -8.37
CA LEU A 192 46.01 9.81 -8.23
C LEU A 192 46.96 10.85 -7.62
N LEU A 193 47.34 11.85 -8.41
CA LEU A 193 48.02 13.05 -7.90
C LEU A 193 47.04 13.92 -7.08
N PRO A 194 47.54 14.80 -6.20
CA PRO A 194 46.69 15.73 -5.43
C PRO A 194 45.73 16.52 -6.32
N GLY A 195 44.46 16.56 -5.94
CA GLY A 195 43.39 17.25 -6.66
C GLY A 195 42.90 16.56 -7.94
N LEU A 196 43.49 15.43 -8.34
CA LEU A 196 43.02 14.68 -9.50
C LEU A 196 41.93 13.67 -9.14
N GLU A 197 41.09 13.39 -10.14
CA GLU A 197 40.04 12.40 -10.07
C GLU A 197 40.10 11.39 -11.21
N ARG A 198 39.51 10.22 -10.96
CA ARG A 198 39.24 9.19 -11.97
C ARG A 198 37.81 8.72 -11.84
N GLN A 199 37.16 8.48 -12.98
CA GLN A 199 35.78 8.02 -13.05
C GLN A 199 35.68 6.71 -13.83
N PHE A 200 34.84 5.82 -13.33
CA PHE A 200 34.55 4.52 -13.92
C PHE A 200 33.05 4.35 -14.05
N SER A 201 32.60 3.71 -15.12
CA SER A 201 31.21 3.28 -15.28
C SER A 201 31.13 1.77 -15.18
N TRP A 202 30.04 1.26 -14.62
CA TRP A 202 29.78 -0.17 -14.50
C TRP A 202 28.32 -0.48 -14.79
N ALA A 203 28.05 -1.73 -15.18
CA ALA A 203 26.69 -2.23 -15.32
C ALA A 203 26.61 -3.70 -14.96
N ALA A 204 25.47 -4.08 -14.40
CA ALA A 204 25.04 -5.44 -14.12
C ALA A 204 23.71 -5.68 -14.85
N ALA A 205 23.72 -6.58 -15.83
CA ALA A 205 22.53 -6.99 -16.56
C ALA A 205 22.27 -8.47 -16.34
N ALA A 206 21.01 -8.86 -16.23
CA ALA A 206 20.60 -10.25 -16.11
C ALA A 206 19.45 -10.54 -17.07
N LEU A 207 19.78 -11.21 -18.17
CA LEU A 207 18.86 -11.82 -19.12
C LEU A 207 19.09 -13.33 -19.16
N ALA A 208 18.27 -14.07 -19.89
CA ALA A 208 18.43 -15.52 -19.99
C ALA A 208 19.79 -15.95 -20.57
N ASP A 209 20.30 -15.19 -21.54
CA ASP A 209 21.55 -15.48 -22.22
C ASP A 209 22.71 -14.56 -21.74
N PRO A 210 23.92 -15.11 -21.50
CA PRO A 210 25.08 -14.32 -21.10
C PRO A 210 25.49 -13.25 -22.14
N THR A 211 25.41 -13.56 -23.43
CA THR A 211 25.80 -12.64 -24.51
C THR A 211 24.81 -11.48 -24.61
N ALA A 212 23.52 -11.77 -24.47
CA ALA A 212 22.47 -10.75 -24.38
C ALA A 212 22.67 -9.86 -23.14
N SER A 213 23.00 -10.45 -21.99
CA SER A 213 23.30 -9.70 -20.76
C SER A 213 24.51 -8.79 -20.93
N PHE A 214 25.61 -9.30 -21.49
CA PHE A 214 26.79 -8.49 -21.82
C PHE A 214 26.46 -7.34 -22.78
N THR A 215 25.69 -7.62 -23.83
CA THR A 215 25.28 -6.62 -24.82
C THR A 215 24.45 -5.50 -24.19
N LEU A 216 23.48 -5.86 -23.34
CA LEU A 216 22.65 -4.89 -22.61
C LEU A 216 23.50 -4.06 -21.62
N ALA A 217 24.39 -4.69 -20.86
CA ALA A 217 25.28 -3.99 -19.93
C ALA A 217 26.17 -2.98 -20.67
N ARG A 218 26.79 -3.39 -21.78
CA ARG A 218 27.65 -2.54 -22.61
C ARG A 218 26.89 -1.38 -23.22
N ALA A 219 25.71 -1.65 -23.78
CA ALA A 219 24.85 -0.62 -24.37
C ALA A 219 24.40 0.40 -23.31
N THR A 220 24.16 -0.03 -22.07
CA THR A 220 23.75 0.85 -20.97
C THR A 220 24.88 1.76 -20.50
N VAL A 221 26.10 1.23 -20.36
CA VAL A 221 27.29 2.01 -20.01
C VAL A 221 27.64 3.05 -21.08
N ALA A 222 27.34 2.76 -22.35
CA ALA A 222 27.61 3.65 -23.47
C ALA A 222 26.61 4.82 -23.63
N ARG A 223 25.55 4.88 -22.81
CA ARG A 223 24.56 5.96 -22.86
C ARG A 223 25.15 7.29 -22.40
N ASP A 224 24.58 8.39 -22.88
CA ASP A 224 24.89 9.72 -22.37
C ASP A 224 24.38 9.87 -20.93
N TRP A 225 25.26 9.65 -19.96
CA TRP A 225 24.91 9.65 -18.55
C TRP A 225 24.35 11.00 -18.09
N GLU A 226 24.95 12.10 -18.54
CA GLU A 226 24.49 13.44 -18.14
C GLU A 226 23.11 13.74 -18.73
N GLY A 227 22.86 13.33 -19.97
CA GLY A 227 21.54 13.39 -20.59
C GLY A 227 20.49 12.54 -19.84
N GLU A 228 20.84 11.32 -19.43
CA GLU A 228 19.94 10.46 -18.65
C GLU A 228 19.66 11.01 -17.26
N TYR A 229 20.69 11.50 -16.56
CA TYR A 229 20.55 12.13 -15.26
C TYR A 229 19.66 13.38 -15.35
N ALA A 230 19.88 14.25 -16.34
CA ALA A 230 19.04 15.43 -16.57
C ALA A 230 17.58 15.02 -16.85
N ARG A 231 17.35 13.94 -17.60
CA ARG A 231 16.00 13.42 -17.87
C ARG A 231 15.32 12.90 -16.60
N ILE A 232 16.05 12.18 -15.74
CA ILE A 232 15.57 11.75 -14.42
C ILE A 232 15.25 12.97 -13.56
N GLU A 233 16.14 13.95 -13.53
CA GLU A 233 15.98 15.18 -12.75
C GLU A 233 14.72 15.94 -13.17
N MET A 234 14.55 16.20 -14.47
CA MET A 234 13.39 16.89 -15.03
C MET A 234 12.08 16.14 -14.75
N THR A 235 12.08 14.81 -14.82
CA THR A 235 10.89 13.99 -14.55
C THR A 235 10.45 14.06 -13.09
N ASN A 236 11.39 14.27 -12.17
CA ASN A 236 11.12 14.38 -10.73
C ASN A 236 11.03 15.82 -10.22
N ALA A 237 11.39 16.82 -11.04
CA ALA A 237 11.32 18.24 -10.70
C ALA A 237 9.95 18.73 -10.16
N PRO A 238 8.79 18.18 -10.59
CA PRO A 238 7.49 18.56 -10.02
C PRO A 238 7.26 18.12 -8.58
N GLN A 239 8.11 17.26 -8.01
CA GLN A 239 7.96 16.73 -6.66
C GLN A 239 7.88 17.85 -5.62
N LEU A 240 7.02 17.68 -4.62
CA LEU A 240 6.83 18.69 -3.59
C LEU A 240 7.99 18.66 -2.58
N GLU A 241 8.60 19.82 -2.37
CA GLU A 241 9.54 20.04 -1.26
C GLU A 241 8.75 20.56 -0.05
N ILE A 242 8.76 19.78 1.04
CA ILE A 242 8.07 20.12 2.29
C ILE A 242 9.14 20.42 3.34
N GLU A 243 9.04 21.60 3.96
CA GLU A 243 10.00 22.10 4.97
C GLU A 243 9.34 22.17 6.36
N PRO A 244 9.17 21.03 7.05
CA PRO A 244 8.72 21.00 8.44
C PRO A 244 9.86 21.42 9.38
N ALA A 245 9.51 21.79 10.62
CA ALA A 245 10.48 22.18 11.64
C ALA A 245 11.47 21.06 12.01
N ASN A 246 11.05 19.79 11.93
CA ASN A 246 11.93 18.65 12.15
C ASN A 246 12.36 18.04 10.79
N PRO A 247 13.67 17.99 10.49
CA PRO A 247 14.19 17.54 9.20
C PRO A 247 13.88 16.07 8.87
N ASP A 248 13.67 15.21 9.86
CA ASP A 248 13.30 13.80 9.64
C ASP A 248 11.93 13.69 8.96
N TRP A 249 10.99 14.60 9.27
CA TRP A 249 9.72 14.66 8.56
C TRP A 249 9.89 15.09 7.11
N ALA A 250 10.84 15.98 6.82
CA ALA A 250 11.14 16.39 5.45
C ALA A 250 11.61 15.17 4.64
N ALA A 251 12.52 14.39 5.21
CA ALA A 251 13.00 13.15 4.62
C ALA A 251 11.87 12.12 4.45
N ALA A 252 11.03 11.93 5.48
CA ALA A 252 9.89 11.02 5.42
C ALA A 252 8.90 11.38 4.30
N PHE A 253 8.58 12.66 4.11
CA PHE A 253 7.70 13.09 3.02
C PHE A 253 8.33 12.92 1.64
N ALA A 254 9.64 13.19 1.50
CA ALA A 254 10.34 12.99 0.24
C ALA A 254 10.45 11.49 -0.12
N LEU A 255 10.75 10.64 0.88
CA LEU A 255 10.78 9.19 0.72
C LEU A 255 9.39 8.61 0.43
N ALA A 256 8.32 9.12 1.04
CA ALA A 256 6.96 8.69 0.75
C ALA A 256 6.57 8.97 -0.72
N GLN A 257 6.88 10.17 -1.22
CA GLN A 257 6.67 10.51 -2.64
C GLN A 257 7.52 9.63 -3.57
N LYS A 258 8.80 9.40 -3.22
CA LYS A 258 9.68 8.50 -3.99
C LYS A 258 9.15 7.07 -4.00
N THR A 259 8.65 6.57 -2.87
CA THR A 259 8.08 5.22 -2.76
C THR A 259 6.81 5.12 -3.60
N ALA A 260 5.90 6.09 -3.52
CA ALA A 260 4.69 6.12 -4.35
C ALA A 260 5.01 6.04 -5.85
N LEU A 261 6.00 6.79 -6.32
CA LEU A 261 6.44 6.77 -7.71
C LEU A 261 7.14 5.45 -8.08
N ASN A 262 7.87 4.85 -7.15
CA ASN A 262 8.49 3.55 -7.34
C ASN A 262 7.46 2.42 -7.51
N LEU A 263 6.28 2.52 -6.88
CA LEU A 263 5.23 1.51 -7.00
C LEU A 263 4.49 1.53 -8.33
N ILE A 264 4.72 2.54 -9.18
CA ILE A 264 4.04 2.68 -10.47
C ILE A 264 4.57 1.66 -11.46
N HIS A 265 3.64 1.00 -12.17
CA HIS A 265 3.92 0.12 -13.28
C HIS A 265 3.40 0.68 -14.60
N GLY A 266 4.06 0.35 -15.70
CA GLY A 266 3.63 0.73 -17.04
C GLY A 266 2.30 0.08 -17.45
N PRO A 267 1.66 0.58 -18.52
CA PRO A 267 0.46 -0.04 -19.08
C PRO A 267 0.73 -1.47 -19.55
N THR A 268 -0.33 -2.28 -19.61
CA THR A 268 -0.32 -3.65 -20.13
C THR A 268 -1.42 -3.83 -21.18
N GLU A 269 -1.52 -5.01 -21.79
CA GLU A 269 -2.62 -5.33 -22.70
C GLU A 269 -4.00 -5.24 -22.03
N PHE A 270 -4.07 -5.41 -20.70
CA PHE A 270 -5.31 -5.43 -19.93
C PHE A 270 -5.66 -4.07 -19.30
N LEU A 271 -4.66 -3.20 -19.09
CA LEU A 271 -4.82 -1.86 -18.54
C LEU A 271 -4.09 -0.83 -19.41
N PRO A 272 -4.83 0.03 -20.14
CA PRO A 272 -4.26 0.91 -21.16
C PRO A 272 -3.42 2.06 -20.59
N HIS A 273 -3.50 2.32 -19.29
CA HIS A 273 -2.71 3.35 -18.61
C HIS A 273 -1.81 2.73 -17.54
N ALA A 274 -0.81 3.49 -17.08
CA ALA A 274 0.01 3.10 -15.95
C ALA A 274 -0.86 2.71 -14.75
N SER A 275 -0.45 1.67 -14.02
CA SER A 275 -1.08 1.17 -12.79
C SER A 275 -0.06 1.19 -11.65
N TRP A 276 -0.33 0.50 -10.55
CA TRP A 276 0.62 0.36 -9.44
C TRP A 276 0.51 -1.03 -8.78
N VAL A 277 1.56 -1.38 -8.03
CA VAL A 277 1.62 -2.56 -7.14
C VAL A 277 1.78 -2.09 -5.69
N GLN A 278 1.30 -2.84 -4.70
CA GLN A 278 1.32 -2.41 -3.28
C GLN A 278 2.74 -2.37 -2.72
N THR A 279 3.62 -3.26 -3.18
CA THR A 279 5.03 -3.33 -2.77
C THR A 279 5.92 -3.65 -3.97
N ARG A 280 7.17 -3.17 -3.97
CA ARG A 280 8.23 -3.63 -4.87
C ARG A 280 9.47 -3.90 -4.05
N LEU A 281 9.75 -5.17 -3.77
CA LEU A 281 10.90 -5.62 -2.97
C LEU A 281 11.77 -6.59 -3.78
N PRO A 282 13.04 -6.81 -3.39
CA PRO A 282 13.97 -7.60 -4.21
C PRO A 282 13.63 -9.10 -4.35
N ASP A 283 12.71 -9.60 -3.52
CA ASP A 283 12.09 -10.93 -3.55
C ASP A 283 10.78 -11.01 -4.35
N GLN A 284 10.39 -9.90 -4.98
CA GLN A 284 9.21 -9.80 -5.84
C GLN A 284 9.60 -9.54 -7.30
N GLY A 285 8.60 -9.34 -8.16
CA GLY A 285 8.81 -8.92 -9.55
C GLY A 285 9.04 -10.05 -10.56
N PHE A 286 9.07 -11.33 -10.14
CA PHE A 286 9.22 -12.45 -11.06
C PHE A 286 7.99 -13.37 -11.07
N SER A 287 7.44 -13.64 -12.25
CA SER A 287 6.38 -14.63 -12.48
C SER A 287 7.00 -15.90 -13.08
N LEU A 288 6.89 -17.01 -12.35
CA LEU A 288 7.28 -18.34 -12.81
C LEU A 288 6.44 -18.79 -14.01
N ARG A 289 5.17 -18.39 -14.08
CA ARG A 289 4.24 -18.71 -15.18
C ARG A 289 4.34 -17.73 -16.36
N SER A 290 5.10 -16.65 -16.20
CA SER A 290 5.25 -15.56 -17.19
C SER A 290 3.94 -14.85 -17.56
N ASP A 291 2.91 -14.95 -16.71
CA ASP A 291 1.59 -14.32 -16.89
C ASP A 291 1.11 -13.57 -15.62
N GLY A 292 1.89 -13.62 -14.54
CA GLY A 292 1.57 -12.99 -13.26
C GLY A 292 0.34 -13.58 -12.56
N SER A 293 -0.20 -14.72 -13.01
CA SER A 293 -1.39 -15.36 -12.42
C SER A 293 -1.16 -15.87 -11.01
N GLU A 294 0.09 -16.11 -10.63
CA GLU A 294 0.53 -16.53 -9.29
C GLU A 294 0.79 -15.36 -8.35
N TYR A 295 0.77 -14.12 -8.84
CA TYR A 295 0.98 -12.95 -7.99
C TYR A 295 -0.11 -12.86 -6.93
N GLY A 296 0.32 -12.58 -5.70
CA GLY A 296 -0.57 -12.37 -4.57
C GLY A 296 -1.23 -10.99 -4.58
N HIS A 297 -1.98 -10.71 -3.52
CA HIS A 297 -2.73 -9.47 -3.34
C HIS A 297 -1.88 -8.18 -3.43
N LEU A 298 -0.57 -8.29 -3.25
CA LEU A 298 0.36 -7.16 -3.32
C LEU A 298 0.63 -6.69 -4.76
N TRP A 299 0.40 -7.54 -5.77
CA TRP A 299 0.75 -7.26 -7.17
C TRP A 299 -0.44 -7.41 -8.12
N ASP A 300 -1.56 -7.97 -7.69
CA ASP A 300 -2.67 -8.36 -8.58
C ASP A 300 -3.71 -7.27 -8.90
N GLY A 301 -3.40 -5.98 -8.67
CA GLY A 301 -4.19 -4.87 -9.19
C GLY A 301 -4.35 -3.66 -8.29
N GLN A 302 -5.06 -2.65 -8.81
CA GLN A 302 -5.28 -1.37 -8.15
C GLN A 302 -6.66 -1.29 -7.48
N THR A 303 -6.72 -0.92 -6.19
CA THR A 303 -8.00 -0.66 -5.49
C THR A 303 -8.33 0.84 -5.47
N PRO A 304 -9.62 1.23 -5.39
CA PRO A 304 -10.00 2.64 -5.26
C PRO A 304 -9.39 3.32 -4.03
N PHE A 305 -9.32 2.64 -2.87
CA PHE A 305 -8.81 3.24 -1.63
C PHE A 305 -7.32 3.51 -1.69
N ASP A 306 -6.53 2.55 -2.17
CA ASP A 306 -5.09 2.72 -2.33
C ASP A 306 -4.80 3.80 -3.39
N THR A 307 -5.59 3.85 -4.46
CA THR A 307 -5.49 4.91 -5.47
C THR A 307 -5.82 6.29 -4.89
N TRP A 308 -6.83 6.38 -4.02
CA TRP A 308 -7.14 7.61 -3.28
C TRP A 308 -6.03 8.01 -2.30
N HIS A 309 -5.39 7.04 -1.66
CA HIS A 309 -4.22 7.28 -0.81
C HIS A 309 -3.05 7.84 -1.62
N LEU A 310 -2.70 7.20 -2.74
CA LEU A 310 -1.67 7.66 -3.67
C LEU A 310 -1.95 9.08 -4.20
N ALA A 311 -3.22 9.46 -4.38
CA ALA A 311 -3.57 10.82 -4.79
C ALA A 311 -3.11 11.91 -3.80
N HIS A 312 -2.81 11.60 -2.54
CA HIS A 312 -2.22 12.57 -1.59
C HIS A 312 -0.70 12.70 -1.74
N LEU A 313 -0.04 11.70 -2.32
CA LEU A 313 1.40 11.69 -2.56
C LEU A 313 1.75 12.19 -3.96
N LEU A 314 0.87 11.92 -4.93
CA LEU A 314 1.09 12.24 -6.34
C LEU A 314 0.55 13.63 -6.71
N LEU A 315 -0.53 14.13 -6.11
CA LEU A 315 -1.08 15.44 -6.46
C LEU A 315 -0.49 16.56 -5.58
N PRO A 316 -0.29 17.76 -6.14
CA PRO A 316 -0.57 18.17 -7.53
C PRO A 316 0.57 17.90 -8.51
N ALA A 317 1.65 17.22 -8.11
CA ALA A 317 2.87 17.06 -8.90
C ALA A 317 2.70 16.19 -10.18
N TYR A 318 1.91 15.11 -10.10
CA TYR A 318 1.76 14.09 -11.16
C TYR A 318 0.28 13.82 -11.52
N PRO A 319 -0.46 14.84 -11.97
CA PRO A 319 -1.88 14.74 -12.27
C PRO A 319 -2.18 13.84 -13.48
N ALA A 320 -1.35 13.83 -14.52
CA ALA A 320 -1.53 12.94 -15.68
C ALA A 320 -1.46 11.45 -15.31
N LEU A 321 -0.51 11.10 -14.43
CA LEU A 321 -0.44 9.75 -13.85
C LEU A 321 -1.73 9.43 -13.07
N MET A 322 -2.23 10.41 -12.30
CA MET A 322 -3.45 10.22 -11.53
C MET A 322 -4.71 10.04 -12.41
N GLN A 323 -4.77 10.76 -13.53
CA GLN A 323 -5.82 10.58 -14.55
C GLN A 323 -5.74 9.16 -15.12
N GLY A 324 -4.56 8.68 -15.48
CA GLY A 324 -4.34 7.32 -16.02
C GLY A 324 -4.84 6.23 -15.07
N LEU A 325 -4.48 6.31 -13.79
CA LEU A 325 -4.96 5.38 -12.76
C LEU A 325 -6.49 5.36 -12.65
N LEU A 326 -7.15 6.52 -12.72
CA LEU A 326 -8.61 6.58 -12.73
C LEU A 326 -9.20 5.97 -14.00
N LEU A 327 -8.60 6.26 -15.16
CA LEU A 327 -9.04 5.74 -16.45
C LEU A 327 -8.93 4.22 -16.54
N ASN A 328 -8.00 3.59 -15.82
CA ASN A 328 -7.92 2.12 -15.72
C ASN A 328 -9.17 1.49 -15.06
N PHE A 329 -9.77 2.15 -14.06
CA PHE A 329 -11.06 1.68 -13.51
C PHE A 329 -12.17 1.78 -14.57
N LEU A 330 -12.24 2.90 -15.29
CA LEU A 330 -13.24 3.09 -16.34
C LEU A 330 -13.04 2.15 -17.53
N ALA A 331 -11.80 1.75 -17.84
CA ALA A 331 -11.51 0.76 -18.85
C ALA A 331 -12.05 -0.64 -18.48
N SER A 332 -12.25 -0.91 -17.19
CA SER A 332 -12.89 -2.13 -16.70
C SER A 332 -14.41 -2.01 -16.52
N GLN A 333 -15.01 -0.87 -16.92
CA GLN A 333 -16.44 -0.64 -16.75
C GLN A 333 -17.28 -1.48 -17.73
N GLU A 334 -18.29 -2.16 -17.22
CA GLU A 334 -19.31 -2.86 -18.02
C GLU A 334 -20.39 -1.88 -18.54
N GLU A 335 -21.16 -2.30 -19.54
CA GLU A 335 -22.22 -1.47 -20.16
C GLU A 335 -23.25 -0.94 -19.15
N ASN A 336 -23.56 -1.74 -18.13
CA ASN A 336 -24.50 -1.44 -17.05
C ASN A 336 -23.95 -0.40 -16.04
N GLY A 337 -22.66 -0.06 -16.09
CA GLY A 337 -21.99 0.86 -15.16
C GLY A 337 -21.18 0.20 -14.05
N PHE A 338 -21.21 -1.13 -13.90
CA PHE A 338 -20.37 -1.89 -12.98
C PHE A 338 -18.90 -1.60 -13.25
N ILE A 339 -18.12 -1.42 -12.19
CA ILE A 339 -16.66 -1.28 -12.24
C ILE A 339 -16.08 -2.27 -11.24
N ASP A 340 -15.08 -3.05 -11.68
CA ASP A 340 -14.41 -4.01 -10.81
C ASP A 340 -13.64 -3.29 -9.69
N TRP A 341 -13.71 -3.86 -8.49
CA TRP A 341 -13.04 -3.32 -7.30
C TRP A 341 -11.52 -3.35 -7.40
N LYS A 342 -10.93 -4.30 -8.11
CA LYS A 342 -9.48 -4.43 -8.22
C LYS A 342 -9.07 -4.93 -9.60
N PRO A 343 -9.12 -4.06 -10.62
CA PRO A 343 -8.62 -4.41 -11.94
C PRO A 343 -7.10 -4.66 -11.90
N GLY A 344 -6.70 -5.88 -12.28
CA GLY A 344 -5.31 -6.36 -12.30
C GLY A 344 -4.54 -6.06 -13.59
N LEU A 345 -3.22 -5.93 -13.47
CA LEU A 345 -2.28 -5.73 -14.57
C LEU A 345 -2.17 -6.94 -15.51
N ASN A 346 -2.51 -8.15 -15.03
CA ASN A 346 -2.64 -9.39 -15.80
C ASN A 346 -4.09 -9.69 -16.24
N GLY A 347 -5.00 -8.72 -16.15
CA GLY A 347 -6.40 -8.90 -16.55
C GLY A 347 -7.28 -9.54 -15.48
N ARG A 348 -6.75 -9.90 -14.31
CA ARG A 348 -7.56 -10.42 -13.20
C ARG A 348 -8.64 -9.40 -12.80
N ARG A 349 -9.81 -9.94 -12.44
CA ARG A 349 -10.99 -9.24 -11.94
C ARG A 349 -11.48 -9.96 -10.69
N THR A 350 -12.04 -9.20 -9.77
CA THR A 350 -12.55 -9.73 -8.49
C THR A 350 -14.04 -10.01 -8.54
N GLY A 351 -14.78 -9.36 -9.45
CA GLY A 351 -16.23 -9.43 -9.54
C GLY A 351 -16.95 -8.63 -8.45
N PHE A 352 -16.21 -7.99 -7.54
CA PHE A 352 -16.79 -7.09 -6.55
C PHE A 352 -16.92 -5.68 -7.12
N LEU A 353 -18.00 -4.98 -6.77
CA LEU A 353 -18.21 -3.60 -7.19
C LEU A 353 -17.18 -2.69 -6.52
N ALA A 354 -16.56 -1.79 -7.28
CA ALA A 354 -15.61 -0.82 -6.76
C ALA A 354 -16.23 0.10 -5.71
N THR A 355 -15.44 0.40 -4.67
CA THR A 355 -15.77 1.38 -3.63
C THR A 355 -16.11 2.75 -4.25
N PRO A 356 -17.19 3.43 -3.82
CA PRO A 356 -17.65 4.68 -4.45
C PRO A 356 -16.81 5.88 -4.01
N ILE A 357 -15.63 6.03 -4.60
CA ILE A 357 -14.70 7.17 -4.36
C ILE A 357 -14.05 7.70 -5.66
N LEU A 358 -14.51 7.21 -6.82
CA LEU A 358 -13.91 7.51 -8.13
C LEU A 358 -14.27 8.92 -8.64
N ALA A 359 -15.49 9.42 -8.41
CA ALA A 359 -15.87 10.79 -8.75
C ALA A 359 -15.16 11.82 -7.86
N SER A 360 -14.95 11.49 -6.59
CA SER A 360 -14.12 12.27 -5.69
C SER A 360 -12.68 12.31 -6.16
N LEU A 361 -12.13 11.18 -6.62
CA LEU A 361 -10.80 11.11 -7.18
C LEU A 361 -10.70 11.97 -8.46
N ALA A 362 -11.67 11.86 -9.38
CA ALA A 362 -11.74 12.70 -10.58
C ALA A 362 -11.76 14.19 -10.24
N TRP A 363 -12.60 14.60 -9.29
CA TRP A 363 -12.68 16.00 -8.87
C TRP A 363 -11.38 16.47 -8.20
N LYS A 364 -10.74 15.62 -7.40
CA LYS A 364 -9.45 15.92 -6.75
C LYS A 364 -8.34 16.11 -7.79
N THR A 365 -8.27 15.23 -8.80
CA THR A 365 -7.32 15.32 -9.91
C THR A 365 -7.57 16.55 -10.76
N TYR A 366 -8.83 16.84 -11.12
CA TYR A 366 -9.21 18.04 -11.85
C TYR A 366 -8.72 19.31 -11.15
N ARG A 367 -8.86 19.40 -9.82
CA ARG A 367 -8.40 20.58 -9.06
C ARG A 367 -6.90 20.84 -9.12
N ALA A 368 -6.08 19.88 -9.56
CA ALA A 368 -4.65 20.07 -9.71
C ALA A 368 -4.27 20.79 -11.03
N GLN A 369 -5.05 20.63 -12.10
CA GLN A 369 -4.74 21.17 -13.44
C GLN A 369 -5.87 21.93 -14.12
N GLU A 370 -7.09 21.86 -13.60
CA GLU A 370 -8.32 22.40 -14.18
C GLU A 370 -8.60 21.90 -15.63
N ASP A 371 -8.18 20.66 -15.93
CA ASP A 371 -8.41 20.02 -17.22
C ASP A 371 -9.87 19.61 -17.41
N GLN A 372 -10.63 20.45 -18.11
CA GLN A 372 -12.04 20.19 -18.42
C GLN A 372 -12.23 19.04 -19.42
N SER A 373 -11.27 18.78 -20.30
CA SER A 373 -11.35 17.70 -21.28
C SER A 373 -11.34 16.33 -20.60
N PHE A 374 -10.52 16.19 -19.55
CA PHE A 374 -10.54 15.04 -18.66
C PHE A 374 -11.91 14.86 -18.00
N LEU A 375 -12.49 15.94 -17.45
CA LEU A 375 -13.82 15.87 -16.82
C LEU A 375 -14.91 15.42 -17.81
N ASP A 376 -14.93 15.96 -19.03
CA ASP A 376 -15.91 15.58 -20.05
C ASP A 376 -15.80 14.09 -20.39
N LYS A 377 -14.56 13.57 -20.51
CA LYS A 377 -14.29 12.15 -20.76
C LYS A 377 -14.80 11.23 -19.65
N VAL A 378 -14.65 11.62 -18.37
CA VAL A 378 -14.96 10.72 -17.24
C VAL A 378 -16.36 10.89 -16.66
N PHE A 379 -17.05 12.00 -16.93
CA PHE A 379 -18.31 12.34 -16.27
C PHE A 379 -19.42 11.30 -16.47
N LEU A 380 -19.73 10.93 -17.72
CA LEU A 380 -20.80 9.96 -18.00
C LEU A 380 -20.48 8.56 -17.46
N PRO A 381 -19.27 7.99 -17.65
CA PRO A 381 -18.86 6.74 -17.00
C PRO A 381 -19.03 6.75 -15.48
N LEU A 382 -18.58 7.82 -14.81
CA LEU A 382 -18.69 7.94 -13.35
C LEU A 382 -20.14 8.08 -12.87
N LEU A 383 -20.97 8.78 -13.63
CA LEU A 383 -22.40 8.89 -13.34
C LEU A 383 -23.10 7.53 -13.47
N LYS A 384 -22.78 6.74 -14.49
CA LYS A 384 -23.30 5.36 -14.64
C LYS A 384 -22.89 4.49 -13.45
N PHE A 385 -21.62 4.53 -13.06
CA PHE A 385 -21.11 3.80 -11.90
C PHE A 385 -21.78 4.23 -10.59
N PHE A 386 -21.96 5.53 -10.37
CA PHE A 386 -22.70 6.02 -9.21
C PHE A 386 -24.15 5.52 -9.20
N ASN A 387 -24.82 5.51 -10.35
CA ASN A 387 -26.18 5.01 -10.45
C ASN A 387 -26.28 3.49 -10.23
N TYR A 388 -25.25 2.73 -10.61
CA TYR A 388 -25.18 1.28 -10.39
C TYR A 388 -25.22 0.90 -8.90
N TRP A 389 -24.73 1.77 -8.01
CA TRP A 389 -24.88 1.56 -6.57
C TRP A 389 -26.35 1.54 -6.11
N PHE A 390 -27.28 2.17 -6.84
CA PHE A 390 -28.71 2.16 -6.53
C PHE A 390 -29.49 1.09 -7.32
N ASP A 391 -28.78 0.17 -7.99
CA ASP A 391 -29.37 -1.01 -8.60
C ASP A 391 -29.93 -1.93 -7.50
N PRO A 392 -31.07 -2.64 -7.72
CA PRO A 392 -31.66 -3.56 -6.73
C PRO A 392 -30.73 -4.64 -6.17
N ARG A 393 -29.60 -4.92 -6.84
CA ARG A 393 -28.56 -5.82 -6.33
C ARG A 393 -27.76 -5.23 -5.16
N ASN A 394 -27.69 -3.91 -5.08
CA ASN A 394 -26.92 -3.14 -4.09
C ASN A 394 -27.82 -2.29 -3.18
N ASP A 395 -29.06 -1.99 -3.57
CA ASP A 395 -30.10 -1.31 -2.78
C ASP A 395 -31.30 -2.26 -2.68
N ARG A 396 -31.18 -3.26 -1.81
CA ARG A 396 -32.00 -4.49 -1.90
C ARG A 396 -33.43 -4.31 -1.43
N ASP A 397 -33.67 -3.33 -0.57
CA ASP A 397 -35.02 -2.95 -0.14
C ASP A 397 -35.61 -1.80 -1.00
N GLY A 398 -34.81 -1.22 -1.91
CA GLY A 398 -35.22 -0.16 -2.82
C GLY A 398 -35.49 1.18 -2.13
N ASN A 399 -34.98 1.39 -0.92
CA ASN A 399 -35.20 2.62 -0.16
C ASN A 399 -34.35 3.80 -0.68
N GLY A 400 -33.36 3.53 -1.54
CA GLY A 400 -32.41 4.51 -2.05
C GLY A 400 -31.12 4.60 -1.23
N ILE A 401 -30.83 3.63 -0.36
CA ILE A 401 -29.67 3.55 0.53
C ILE A 401 -28.94 2.22 0.28
N PRO A 402 -27.90 2.24 -0.58
CA PRO A 402 -27.19 1.00 -0.91
C PRO A 402 -26.45 0.35 0.27
N GLU A 403 -26.27 -0.97 0.19
CA GLU A 403 -25.50 -1.80 1.13
C GLU A 403 -24.22 -2.36 0.50
N TRP A 404 -23.25 -2.71 1.34
CA TRP A 404 -22.07 -3.44 0.89
C TRP A 404 -22.42 -4.89 0.53
N ASN A 405 -21.73 -5.45 -0.46
CA ASN A 405 -21.87 -6.86 -0.83
C ASN A 405 -20.85 -7.73 -0.10
N HIS A 406 -19.65 -7.20 0.15
CA HIS A 406 -18.55 -7.94 0.74
C HIS A 406 -17.65 -7.04 1.62
N PRO A 407 -17.14 -7.51 2.78
CA PRO A 407 -16.28 -6.73 3.67
C PRO A 407 -15.03 -6.13 3.00
N VAL A 408 -14.48 -6.82 1.99
CA VAL A 408 -13.30 -6.35 1.23
C VAL A 408 -13.50 -4.95 0.61
N GLN A 409 -14.74 -4.62 0.22
CA GLN A 409 -15.06 -3.33 -0.40
C GLN A 409 -14.92 -2.15 0.58
N THR A 410 -14.90 -2.45 1.88
CA THR A 410 -14.81 -1.43 2.95
C THR A 410 -13.38 -0.95 3.20
N GLY A 411 -12.37 -1.69 2.73
CA GLY A 411 -10.96 -1.46 3.10
C GLY A 411 -10.65 -1.76 4.58
N PHE A 412 -11.61 -2.32 5.33
CA PHE A 412 -11.46 -2.72 6.73
C PHE A 412 -11.99 -4.14 6.92
N GLU A 413 -11.25 -5.10 6.35
CA GLU A 413 -11.60 -6.52 6.32
C GLU A 413 -11.73 -7.14 7.72
N ASP A 414 -10.84 -6.77 8.65
CA ASP A 414 -10.90 -7.15 10.06
C ASP A 414 -11.94 -6.31 10.85
N ASN A 415 -13.11 -6.09 10.28
CA ASN A 415 -14.20 -5.40 10.98
C ASN A 415 -14.78 -6.29 12.09
N PRO A 416 -14.91 -5.80 13.35
CA PRO A 416 -15.45 -6.58 14.47
C PRO A 416 -16.89 -7.07 14.30
N LEU A 417 -17.64 -6.51 13.35
CA LEU A 417 -19.02 -6.91 13.07
C LEU A 417 -19.07 -7.94 11.94
N PHE A 418 -18.23 -7.81 10.92
CA PHE A 418 -18.42 -8.53 9.64
C PHE A 418 -17.29 -9.49 9.27
N ALA A 419 -16.12 -9.41 9.94
CA ALA A 419 -15.03 -10.36 9.68
C ALA A 419 -15.51 -11.77 10.06
N TYR A 420 -15.45 -12.72 9.14
CA TYR A 420 -15.92 -14.08 9.39
C TYR A 420 -14.79 -15.02 9.85
N TRP A 421 -13.53 -14.68 9.58
CA TRP A 421 -12.36 -15.50 9.92
C TRP A 421 -11.77 -15.21 11.31
N GLN A 422 -12.37 -14.30 12.09
CA GLN A 422 -11.85 -13.88 13.38
C GLN A 422 -12.77 -14.36 14.50
N ALA A 423 -12.25 -15.11 15.47
CA ALA A 423 -13.04 -15.63 16.59
C ALA A 423 -13.67 -14.53 17.46
N TRP A 424 -13.03 -13.36 17.53
CA TRP A 424 -13.49 -12.17 18.27
C TRP A 424 -14.53 -11.34 17.51
N SER A 425 -14.68 -11.55 16.20
CA SER A 425 -15.68 -10.87 15.40
C SER A 425 -17.08 -11.49 15.58
N GLN A 426 -18.11 -10.73 15.24
CA GLN A 426 -19.48 -11.23 15.21
C GLN A 426 -19.79 -12.06 13.98
N GLY A 427 -19.11 -11.84 12.85
CA GLY A 427 -19.32 -12.59 11.60
C GLY A 427 -20.66 -12.33 10.92
N ALA A 428 -21.27 -11.16 11.16
CA ALA A 428 -22.54 -10.78 10.55
C ALA A 428 -22.41 -10.58 9.03
N ASP A 429 -23.48 -10.84 8.28
CA ASP A 429 -23.53 -10.60 6.85
C ASP A 429 -23.70 -9.10 6.58
N ILE A 430 -22.66 -8.47 6.02
CA ILE A 430 -22.61 -7.02 5.78
C ILE A 430 -23.73 -6.54 4.83
N SER A 431 -24.27 -7.42 3.98
CA SER A 431 -25.34 -7.09 3.03
C SER A 431 -26.72 -6.88 3.65
N LEU A 432 -26.86 -7.19 4.95
CA LEU A 432 -28.09 -6.99 5.72
C LEU A 432 -28.11 -5.66 6.47
N PHE A 433 -27.08 -4.82 6.27
CA PHE A 433 -26.92 -3.58 7.01
C PHE A 433 -26.61 -2.39 6.10
N GLU A 434 -27.30 -1.30 6.35
CA GLU A 434 -26.95 0.01 5.83
C GLU A 434 -25.74 0.54 6.61
N SER A 435 -24.71 0.92 5.85
CA SER A 435 -23.45 1.39 6.41
C SER A 435 -23.38 2.91 6.39
N PRO A 436 -23.14 3.59 7.54
CA PRO A 436 -22.95 5.04 7.54
C PRO A 436 -21.71 5.45 6.73
N SER A 437 -20.68 4.62 6.65
CA SER A 437 -19.50 4.93 5.83
C SER A 437 -19.81 4.86 4.32
N LEU A 438 -20.54 3.84 3.85
CA LEU A 438 -20.97 3.75 2.45
C LEU A 438 -21.87 4.94 2.08
N THR A 439 -22.86 5.23 2.92
CA THR A 439 -23.80 6.33 2.71
C THR A 439 -23.07 7.67 2.62
N ALA A 440 -22.06 7.89 3.48
CA ALA A 440 -21.22 9.09 3.44
C ALA A 440 -20.36 9.17 2.18
N MET A 441 -19.80 8.05 1.71
CA MET A 441 -19.04 7.99 0.47
C MET A 441 -19.92 8.30 -0.74
N LEU A 442 -21.08 7.67 -0.87
CA LEU A 442 -22.04 7.95 -1.95
C LEU A 442 -22.52 9.40 -1.92
N TYR A 443 -22.80 9.94 -0.74
CA TYR A 443 -23.18 11.35 -0.61
C TYR A 443 -22.06 12.27 -1.13
N ARG A 444 -20.81 11.94 -0.79
CA ARG A 444 -19.65 12.69 -1.30
C ARG A 444 -19.46 12.52 -2.81
N GLU A 445 -19.65 11.34 -3.36
CA GLU A 445 -19.56 11.08 -4.80
C GLU A 445 -20.59 11.89 -5.58
N GLY A 446 -21.86 11.87 -5.15
CA GLY A 446 -22.91 12.66 -5.81
C GLY A 446 -22.63 14.17 -5.71
N GLN A 447 -22.06 14.67 -4.61
CA GLN A 447 -21.60 16.06 -4.51
C GLN A 447 -20.48 16.38 -5.51
N CYS A 448 -19.54 15.46 -5.71
CA CYS A 448 -18.47 15.63 -6.71
C CYS A 448 -19.04 15.59 -8.13
N LEU A 449 -19.97 14.69 -8.44
CA LEU A 449 -20.67 14.63 -9.72
C LEU A 449 -21.46 15.91 -10.00
N LEU A 450 -22.14 16.49 -9.02
CA LEU A 450 -22.82 17.79 -9.17
C LEU A 450 -21.84 18.92 -9.51
N LYS A 451 -20.64 18.93 -8.90
CA LYS A 451 -19.61 19.91 -9.22
C LYS A 451 -19.10 19.73 -10.64
N ILE A 452 -18.85 18.49 -11.06
CA ILE A 452 -18.43 18.17 -12.43
C ILE A 452 -19.52 18.59 -13.43
N ALA A 453 -20.77 18.19 -13.20
CA ALA A 453 -21.91 18.52 -14.06
C ALA A 453 -22.06 20.04 -14.26
N ARG A 454 -21.96 20.83 -13.17
CA ARG A 454 -22.00 22.29 -13.24
C ARG A 454 -20.81 22.88 -13.99
N THR A 455 -19.61 22.33 -13.78
CA THR A 455 -18.38 22.77 -14.47
C THR A 455 -18.48 22.54 -15.97
N LEU A 456 -19.09 21.42 -16.39
CA LEU A 456 -19.30 21.06 -17.80
C LEU A 456 -20.60 21.61 -18.41
N GLY A 457 -21.42 22.34 -17.65
CA GLY A 457 -22.74 22.82 -18.11
C GLY A 457 -23.81 21.73 -18.34
N ARG A 458 -23.63 20.51 -17.80
CA ARG A 458 -24.55 19.36 -17.93
C ARG A 458 -25.66 19.38 -16.88
N LEU A 459 -26.56 20.38 -16.95
CA LEU A 459 -27.56 20.61 -15.89
C LEU A 459 -28.69 19.57 -15.83
N GLY A 460 -28.89 18.76 -16.87
CA GLY A 460 -30.01 17.79 -16.95
C GLY A 460 -30.00 16.71 -15.86
N THR A 461 -28.84 16.38 -15.29
CA THR A 461 -28.70 15.32 -14.26
C THR A 461 -28.73 15.86 -12.84
N VAL A 462 -28.77 17.19 -12.67
CA VAL A 462 -28.67 17.86 -11.36
C VAL A 462 -29.86 17.54 -10.47
N HIS A 463 -31.07 17.47 -11.04
CA HIS A 463 -32.28 17.19 -10.28
C HIS A 463 -32.24 15.80 -9.65
N ASP A 464 -32.02 14.77 -10.47
CA ASP A 464 -31.96 13.36 -10.02
C ASP A 464 -30.84 13.13 -9.00
N LEU A 465 -29.68 13.76 -9.20
CA LEU A 465 -28.58 13.69 -8.24
C LEU A 465 -28.97 14.32 -6.89
N ASN A 466 -29.63 15.47 -6.88
CA ASN A 466 -30.07 16.10 -5.62
C ASN A 466 -31.06 15.22 -4.87
N GLN A 467 -32.03 14.60 -5.56
CA GLN A 467 -32.99 13.70 -4.91
C GLN A 467 -32.29 12.53 -4.18
N LYS A 468 -31.30 11.90 -4.83
CA LYS A 468 -30.49 10.83 -4.22
C LYS A 468 -29.68 11.35 -3.03
N LEU A 469 -29.04 12.52 -3.18
CA LEU A 469 -28.25 13.13 -2.10
C LEU A 469 -29.09 13.47 -0.87
N ASP A 470 -30.32 13.94 -1.04
CA ASP A 470 -31.22 14.26 0.07
C ASP A 470 -31.62 13.01 0.85
N LYS A 471 -31.88 11.88 0.17
CA LYS A 471 -32.12 10.58 0.81
C LYS A 471 -30.91 10.11 1.62
N LEU A 472 -29.72 10.10 1.01
CA LEU A 472 -28.47 9.70 1.67
C LEU A 472 -28.16 10.56 2.90
N LYS A 473 -28.34 11.88 2.79
CA LYS A 473 -28.14 12.83 3.90
C LYS A 473 -29.11 12.55 5.06
N THR A 474 -30.36 12.24 4.73
CA THR A 474 -31.39 11.91 5.72
C THR A 474 -31.07 10.59 6.44
N SER A 475 -30.64 9.56 5.72
CA SER A 475 -30.19 8.29 6.32
C SER A 475 -28.98 8.51 7.24
N LEU A 476 -27.96 9.27 6.81
CA LEU A 476 -26.81 9.60 7.66
C LEU A 476 -27.21 10.31 8.96
N ALA A 477 -28.15 11.26 8.89
CA ALA A 477 -28.65 11.94 10.08
C ALA A 477 -29.36 10.98 11.04
N ARG A 478 -30.07 9.97 10.51
CA ARG A 478 -30.72 8.91 11.29
C ARG A 478 -29.71 7.96 11.94
N ALA A 479 -28.58 7.70 11.27
CA ALA A 479 -27.53 6.81 11.77
C ALA A 479 -26.73 7.41 12.93
N TRP A 480 -26.82 8.73 13.18
CA TRP A 480 -26.16 9.37 14.31
C TRP A 480 -26.86 9.03 15.63
N ASP A 481 -26.12 8.43 16.55
CA ASP A 481 -26.58 8.27 17.92
C ASP A 481 -25.90 9.31 18.82
N ALA A 482 -26.73 10.19 19.39
CA ALA A 482 -26.27 11.22 20.30
C ALA A 482 -25.76 10.67 21.65
N SER A 483 -26.24 9.49 22.08
CA SER A 483 -25.87 8.93 23.38
C SER A 483 -24.43 8.40 23.42
N SER A 484 -23.98 7.72 22.37
CA SER A 484 -22.60 7.25 22.22
C SER A 484 -21.72 8.13 21.33
N ALA A 485 -22.28 9.25 20.83
CA ALA A 485 -21.60 10.23 19.98
C ALA A 485 -20.90 9.58 18.76
N THR A 486 -21.58 8.64 18.12
CA THR A 486 -21.05 7.89 16.98
C THR A 486 -22.14 7.58 15.95
N TYR A 487 -21.72 7.26 14.73
CA TYR A 487 -22.61 6.72 13.71
C TYR A 487 -22.74 5.20 13.87
N ARG A 488 -23.98 4.72 13.77
CA ARG A 488 -24.33 3.31 13.96
C ARG A 488 -24.77 2.68 12.63
N TYR A 489 -24.46 1.40 12.46
CA TYR A 489 -25.02 0.61 11.35
C TYR A 489 -26.51 0.43 11.56
N GLN A 490 -27.29 0.49 10.49
CA GLN A 490 -28.73 0.27 10.54
C GLN A 490 -29.05 -1.06 9.90
N ASP A 491 -29.99 -1.80 10.48
CA ASP A 491 -30.55 -2.95 9.80
C ASP A 491 -31.29 -2.49 8.53
N ARG A 492 -31.07 -3.18 7.41
CA ARG A 492 -31.62 -2.80 6.11
C ARG A 492 -33.14 -2.69 6.13
N GLU A 493 -33.85 -3.68 6.68
CA GLU A 493 -35.33 -3.71 6.60
C GLU A 493 -36.02 -2.76 7.57
N THR A 494 -35.45 -2.53 8.74
CA THR A 494 -36.05 -1.67 9.77
C THR A 494 -35.52 -0.24 9.74
N HIS A 495 -34.37 -0.01 9.12
CA HIS A 495 -33.61 1.24 9.15
C HIS A 495 -33.30 1.75 10.57
N THR A 496 -33.16 0.83 11.52
CA THR A 496 -32.88 1.11 12.93
C THR A 496 -31.62 0.42 13.42
N SER A 497 -31.06 0.95 14.50
CA SER A 497 -29.95 0.38 15.26
C SER A 497 -30.45 0.07 16.67
N GLY A 498 -29.99 -1.02 17.30
CA GLY A 498 -30.28 -1.27 18.73
C GLY A 498 -29.16 -2.03 19.42
N ASP A 499 -29.19 -2.18 20.74
CA ASP A 499 -27.95 -2.47 21.51
C ASP A 499 -27.51 -3.95 21.53
N GLY A 500 -28.25 -4.85 20.89
CA GLY A 500 -28.00 -6.29 20.90
C GLY A 500 -28.23 -6.94 22.27
N LYS A 501 -28.71 -8.19 22.30
CA LYS A 501 -29.02 -8.89 23.55
C LYS A 501 -28.80 -10.40 23.41
N SER A 502 -28.08 -11.01 24.34
CA SER A 502 -27.99 -12.48 24.38
C SER A 502 -29.30 -13.07 24.91
N ILE A 503 -29.88 -13.99 24.15
CA ILE A 503 -31.13 -14.69 24.50
C ILE A 503 -30.91 -16.03 25.18
N GLY A 504 -29.72 -16.60 25.04
CA GLY A 504 -29.40 -17.86 25.69
C GLY A 504 -28.20 -18.56 25.08
N ARG A 505 -27.82 -19.64 25.76
CA ARG A 505 -26.76 -20.57 25.39
C ARG A 505 -27.30 -21.98 25.60
N ARG A 506 -27.00 -22.92 24.71
CA ARG A 506 -27.37 -24.33 24.87
C ARG A 506 -26.24 -25.25 24.40
N PRO A 507 -25.86 -26.24 25.23
CA PRO A 507 -25.02 -27.33 24.77
C PRO A 507 -25.85 -28.34 23.97
N GLY A 508 -25.32 -28.75 22.83
CA GLY A 508 -25.88 -29.78 21.97
C GLY A 508 -27.26 -29.46 21.37
N PRO A 509 -27.86 -30.46 20.69
CA PRO A 509 -29.14 -30.29 20.01
C PRO A 509 -30.31 -30.08 20.97
N GLY A 510 -31.44 -29.67 20.39
CA GLY A 510 -32.74 -29.55 21.06
C GLY A 510 -33.33 -28.14 21.02
N THR A 511 -34.37 -27.95 21.81
CA THR A 511 -35.24 -26.77 21.71
C THR A 511 -34.99 -25.78 22.85
N ILE A 512 -35.08 -24.49 22.54
CA ILE A 512 -35.15 -23.41 23.52
C ILE A 512 -36.52 -22.74 23.40
N ASN A 513 -37.30 -22.84 24.47
CA ASN A 513 -38.58 -22.16 24.60
C ASN A 513 -38.36 -20.76 25.19
N LEU A 514 -38.79 -19.73 24.47
CA LEU A 514 -38.58 -18.32 24.84
C LEU A 514 -39.84 -17.64 25.38
N SER A 515 -40.95 -18.37 25.50
CA SER A 515 -42.22 -17.87 26.06
C SER A 515 -42.66 -16.52 25.46
N ARG A 516 -42.51 -16.38 24.14
CA ARG A 516 -42.80 -15.15 23.37
C ARG A 516 -41.98 -13.95 23.84
N PHE A 517 -40.67 -14.08 23.83
CA PHE A 517 -39.73 -12.99 24.07
C PHE A 517 -39.93 -11.88 23.03
N ARG A 518 -40.44 -10.72 23.46
CA ARG A 518 -40.71 -9.56 22.59
C ARG A 518 -39.55 -8.57 22.57
N PHE A 519 -39.38 -7.92 21.42
CA PHE A 519 -38.36 -6.89 21.20
C PHE A 519 -39.02 -5.52 21.17
N GLU A 520 -38.30 -4.51 21.66
CA GLU A 520 -38.74 -3.11 21.54
C GLU A 520 -38.75 -2.66 20.07
N THR A 521 -37.74 -3.06 19.30
CA THR A 521 -37.65 -2.90 17.85
C THR A 521 -37.39 -4.24 17.18
N PRO A 522 -38.02 -4.55 16.02
CA PRO A 522 -37.72 -5.79 15.30
C PRO A 522 -36.22 -5.97 15.06
N ALA A 523 -35.70 -7.17 15.23
CA ALA A 523 -34.25 -7.44 15.19
C ALA A 523 -33.91 -8.77 14.51
N ARG A 524 -32.65 -8.88 14.05
CA ARG A 524 -32.11 -10.13 13.49
C ARG A 524 -31.56 -11.04 14.58
N LEU A 525 -31.66 -12.34 14.32
CA LEU A 525 -31.03 -13.36 15.15
C LEU A 525 -29.68 -13.74 14.54
N LEU A 526 -28.62 -13.65 15.34
CA LEU A 526 -27.31 -14.20 15.01
C LEU A 526 -27.03 -15.40 15.89
N VAL A 527 -26.68 -16.51 15.25
CA VAL A 527 -26.34 -17.75 15.93
C VAL A 527 -24.87 -18.08 15.71
N ARG A 528 -24.19 -18.39 16.81
CA ARG A 528 -22.81 -18.87 16.83
C ARG A 528 -22.77 -20.30 17.35
N ILE A 529 -22.04 -21.15 16.67
CA ILE A 529 -21.84 -22.55 17.02
C ILE A 529 -20.34 -22.76 17.23
N ILE A 530 -19.96 -23.21 18.42
CA ILE A 530 -18.60 -23.59 18.78
C ILE A 530 -18.57 -25.13 18.84
N PRO A 531 -18.03 -25.80 17.80
CA PRO A 531 -17.98 -27.25 17.72
C PRO A 531 -16.90 -27.84 18.64
N GLU A 532 -17.20 -28.98 19.28
CA GLU A 532 -16.24 -29.76 20.07
C GLU A 532 -16.35 -31.25 19.70
N PRO A 533 -15.37 -31.85 18.98
CA PRO A 533 -14.12 -31.26 18.49
C PRO A 533 -14.32 -30.32 17.28
N GLU A 534 -13.29 -29.54 16.95
CA GLU A 534 -13.32 -28.59 15.83
C GLU A 534 -13.76 -29.26 14.51
N GLY A 535 -14.68 -28.60 13.81
CA GLY A 535 -15.13 -29.03 12.48
C GLY A 535 -16.46 -28.37 12.09
N ALA A 536 -16.71 -28.26 10.79
CA ALA A 536 -18.01 -27.81 10.30
C ALA A 536 -19.13 -28.78 10.74
N ARG A 537 -20.35 -28.26 10.86
CA ARG A 537 -21.56 -29.03 11.17
C ARG A 537 -22.61 -28.80 10.10
N GLU A 538 -23.42 -29.82 9.85
CA GLU A 538 -24.66 -29.73 9.08
C GLU A 538 -25.78 -29.10 9.93
N ALA A 539 -25.46 -27.99 10.61
CA ALA A 539 -26.33 -27.39 11.60
C ALA A 539 -27.61 -26.86 10.94
N GLN A 540 -28.76 -27.20 11.54
CA GLN A 540 -30.06 -26.67 11.16
C GLN A 540 -30.69 -26.01 12.37
N ILE A 541 -31.11 -24.75 12.21
CA ILE A 541 -31.76 -24.00 13.28
C ILE A 541 -33.10 -23.46 12.79
N ARG A 542 -34.19 -24.00 13.33
CA ARG A 542 -35.54 -23.48 13.06
C ARG A 542 -35.90 -22.48 14.15
N VAL A 543 -36.38 -21.32 13.73
CA VAL A 543 -36.75 -20.19 14.58
C VAL A 543 -38.21 -19.87 14.32
N THR A 544 -39.04 -19.94 15.35
CA THR A 544 -40.48 -19.63 15.29
C THR A 544 -40.76 -18.39 16.14
N GLY A 545 -41.55 -17.48 15.61
CA GLY A 545 -41.97 -16.29 16.31
C GLY A 545 -42.91 -15.42 15.46
N THR A 546 -42.77 -14.11 15.62
CA THR A 546 -43.55 -13.13 14.85
C THR A 546 -42.63 -12.13 14.19
N GLY A 547 -42.93 -11.77 12.94
CA GLY A 547 -42.25 -10.74 12.17
C GLY A 547 -42.80 -9.33 12.45
N VAL A 548 -42.56 -8.42 11.51
CA VAL A 548 -43.16 -7.06 11.54
C VAL A 548 -44.69 -7.19 11.48
N ASN A 549 -45.42 -6.34 12.22
CA ASN A 549 -46.89 -6.37 12.35
C ASN A 549 -47.47 -7.63 13.03
N ASP A 550 -46.70 -8.30 13.92
CA ASP A 550 -47.11 -9.50 14.66
C ASP A 550 -47.53 -10.70 13.76
N SER A 551 -47.13 -10.72 12.49
CA SER A 551 -47.42 -11.85 11.60
C SER A 551 -46.61 -13.10 12.00
N PRO A 552 -47.21 -14.31 12.06
CA PRO A 552 -46.47 -15.55 12.32
C PRO A 552 -45.32 -15.72 11.32
N LEU A 553 -44.13 -16.00 11.83
CA LEU A 553 -42.91 -16.15 11.05
C LEU A 553 -42.11 -17.36 11.55
N THR A 554 -41.78 -18.26 10.62
CA THR A 554 -40.85 -19.36 10.86
C THR A 554 -39.73 -19.28 9.83
N GLU A 555 -38.49 -19.23 10.31
CA GLU A 555 -37.29 -19.25 9.48
C GLU A 555 -36.44 -20.46 9.83
N THR A 556 -35.85 -21.12 8.82
CA THR A 556 -34.89 -22.21 9.04
C THR A 556 -33.53 -21.81 8.49
N PHE A 557 -32.53 -21.81 9.35
CA PHE A 557 -31.13 -21.65 9.01
C PHE A 557 -30.67 -22.99 8.46
N ALA A 558 -30.51 -23.08 7.14
CA ALA A 558 -29.97 -24.26 6.49
C ALA A 558 -28.43 -24.33 6.66
N PRO A 559 -27.78 -25.50 6.48
CA PRO A 559 -26.33 -25.65 6.66
C PRO A 559 -25.50 -24.63 5.86
N GLU A 560 -25.91 -24.31 4.64
CA GLU A 560 -25.29 -23.33 3.74
C GLU A 560 -25.37 -21.88 4.25
N MET A 561 -26.25 -21.59 5.22
CA MET A 561 -26.34 -20.28 5.86
C MET A 561 -25.30 -20.07 6.95
N PHE A 562 -24.59 -21.14 7.37
CA PHE A 562 -23.50 -21.05 8.34
C PHE A 562 -22.15 -20.87 7.65
N ARG A 563 -21.47 -19.78 7.99
CA ARG A 563 -20.06 -19.56 7.61
C ARG A 563 -19.17 -20.15 8.69
N TRP A 564 -18.34 -21.12 8.31
CA TRP A 564 -17.40 -21.80 9.20
C TRP A 564 -15.99 -21.27 9.02
N ALA A 565 -15.36 -20.83 10.11
CA ALA A 565 -13.94 -20.46 10.14
C ALA A 565 -13.35 -20.62 11.55
N LEU A 566 -12.10 -21.10 11.65
CA LEU A 566 -11.36 -21.27 12.90
C LEU A 566 -12.18 -21.91 14.04
N GLY A 567 -12.89 -23.00 13.74
CA GLY A 567 -13.73 -23.69 14.74
C GLY A 567 -14.93 -22.85 15.21
N LEU A 568 -15.48 -21.99 14.36
CA LEU A 568 -16.70 -21.23 14.66
C LEU A 568 -17.63 -21.23 13.46
N GLY A 569 -18.89 -21.62 13.67
CA GLY A 569 -19.98 -21.47 12.71
C GLY A 569 -20.82 -20.25 13.05
N THR A 570 -21.04 -19.33 12.10
CA THR A 570 -21.90 -18.15 12.29
C THR A 570 -23.01 -18.13 11.24
N GLY A 571 -24.25 -17.97 11.68
CA GLY A 571 -25.42 -17.76 10.83
C GLY A 571 -26.23 -16.55 11.30
N ILE A 572 -26.90 -15.86 10.37
CA ILE A 572 -27.76 -14.72 10.66
C ILE A 572 -29.11 -14.87 9.96
N SER A 573 -30.20 -14.45 10.61
CA SER A 573 -31.54 -14.51 10.03
C SER A 573 -31.69 -13.56 8.85
N ARG A 574 -32.39 -14.04 7.82
CA ARG A 574 -32.79 -13.26 6.65
C ARG A 574 -33.99 -12.36 6.93
N HIS A 575 -34.82 -12.70 7.91
CA HIS A 575 -35.92 -11.84 8.35
C HIS A 575 -35.63 -11.22 9.72
N VAL A 576 -36.34 -10.12 10.00
CA VAL A 576 -36.40 -9.49 11.32
C VAL A 576 -37.58 -10.04 12.13
N PHE A 577 -37.34 -10.27 13.43
CA PHE A 577 -38.34 -10.77 14.37
C PHE A 577 -38.77 -9.68 15.35
N HIS A 578 -40.07 -9.52 15.57
CA HIS A 578 -40.63 -8.69 16.64
C HIS A 578 -40.87 -9.48 17.94
N ALA A 579 -41.06 -10.80 17.85
CA ALA A 579 -41.04 -11.70 19.00
C ALA A 579 -40.49 -13.07 18.61
N LEU A 580 -39.85 -13.75 19.55
CA LEU A 580 -39.39 -15.14 19.41
C LEU A 580 -40.13 -16.04 20.37
N GLU A 581 -40.60 -17.18 19.88
CA GLU A 581 -41.36 -18.16 20.66
C GLU A 581 -40.51 -19.38 20.93
N GLU A 582 -39.87 -19.93 19.89
CA GLU A 582 -39.15 -21.19 19.96
C GLU A 582 -37.94 -21.19 19.02
N ILE A 583 -36.85 -21.83 19.44
CA ILE A 583 -35.69 -22.12 18.59
C ILE A 583 -35.32 -23.59 18.72
N GLU A 584 -35.48 -24.34 17.65
CA GLU A 584 -35.09 -25.75 17.54
C GLU A 584 -33.72 -25.86 16.88
N ILE A 585 -32.83 -26.68 17.46
CA ILE A 585 -31.47 -26.89 16.97
C ILE A 585 -31.26 -28.37 16.68
N SER A 586 -30.79 -28.68 15.47
CA SER A 586 -30.41 -30.02 15.04
C SER A 586 -29.13 -29.98 14.19
N GLY A 587 -28.59 -31.15 13.84
CA GLY A 587 -27.39 -31.26 13.00
C GLY A 587 -26.07 -30.89 13.68
N ILE A 588 -26.05 -30.80 15.02
CA ILE A 588 -24.86 -30.54 15.85
C ILE A 588 -24.63 -31.69 16.85
N GLN A 589 -23.42 -31.79 17.39
CA GLN A 589 -23.04 -32.82 18.35
C GLN A 589 -23.35 -32.42 19.80
N PRO A 590 -23.52 -33.37 20.74
CA PRO A 590 -23.80 -33.07 22.15
C PRO A 590 -22.74 -32.21 22.86
N GLY A 591 -21.48 -32.27 22.41
CA GLY A 591 -20.38 -31.45 22.94
C GLY A 591 -20.34 -30.02 22.38
N ASP A 592 -21.05 -29.76 21.27
CA ASP A 592 -21.05 -28.44 20.64
C ASP A 592 -21.80 -27.42 21.50
N ASP A 593 -21.33 -26.19 21.51
CA ASP A 593 -21.96 -25.10 22.23
C ASP A 593 -22.58 -24.09 21.28
N VAL A 594 -23.88 -23.87 21.43
CA VAL A 594 -24.63 -22.88 20.64
C VAL A 594 -24.85 -21.63 21.45
N LEU A 595 -24.12 -20.58 21.09
CA LEU A 595 -24.28 -19.23 21.61
C LEU A 595 -25.25 -18.45 20.74
N LYS A 596 -26.34 -17.96 21.33
CA LYS A 596 -27.34 -17.16 20.64
C LYS A 596 -27.22 -15.71 21.06
N ARG A 597 -27.07 -14.83 20.09
CA ARG A 597 -27.03 -13.39 20.32
C ARG A 597 -27.95 -12.70 19.34
N LEU A 598 -28.92 -11.96 19.85
CA LEU A 598 -29.70 -11.05 19.04
C LEU A 598 -28.88 -9.80 18.77
N TYR A 599 -28.94 -9.34 17.54
CA TYR A 599 -28.46 -8.03 17.19
C TYR A 599 -29.47 -7.38 16.26
N SER A 600 -30.14 -6.33 16.72
CA SER A 600 -30.05 -5.08 15.97
C SER A 600 -28.67 -4.54 16.33
N LEU A 601 -27.86 -4.04 15.40
CA LEU A 601 -26.48 -3.65 15.74
C LEU A 601 -26.39 -2.21 16.26
N VAL A 602 -25.55 -2.04 17.29
CA VAL A 602 -24.95 -0.78 17.77
C VAL A 602 -23.49 -1.06 18.13
N SER A 603 -22.64 -0.10 17.80
CA SER A 603 -21.18 -0.12 17.62
C SER A 603 -20.28 -0.15 18.87
N CYS A 604 -19.00 -0.47 18.60
CA CYS A 604 -17.78 -0.37 19.44
C CYS A 604 -17.54 -1.50 20.45
N ILE A 605 -16.96 -2.61 19.98
CA ILE A 605 -16.02 -3.35 20.83
C ILE A 605 -14.74 -2.49 20.89
N LEU A 606 -14.64 -1.64 21.90
CA LEU A 606 -13.33 -1.29 22.45
C LEU A 606 -12.80 -2.59 23.04
N VAL A 607 -11.88 -3.27 22.35
CA VAL A 607 -11.23 -4.47 22.86
C VAL A 607 -10.43 -4.05 24.10
N ARG A 608 -11.05 -4.12 25.28
CA ARG A 608 -10.33 -4.22 26.53
C ARG A 608 -9.81 -5.64 26.61
N THR A 609 -8.54 -5.83 26.31
CA THR A 609 -7.81 -7.03 26.71
C THR A 609 -7.78 -7.08 28.24
N SER A 610 -8.76 -7.76 28.85
CA SER A 610 -8.68 -8.08 30.27
C SER A 610 -7.78 -9.31 30.44
N SER A 611 -6.47 -9.10 30.59
CA SER A 611 -5.65 -10.08 31.30
C SER A 611 -5.96 -9.92 32.79
N ARG A 612 -6.55 -10.96 33.38
CA ARG A 612 -6.68 -11.05 34.84
C ARG A 612 -5.27 -11.13 35.43
N SER A 613 -4.81 -10.04 36.03
CA SER A 613 -3.80 -10.10 37.09
C SER A 613 -4.24 -9.20 38.24
N SER A 614 -4.22 -9.78 39.43
CA SER A 614 -4.69 -9.23 40.68
C SER A 614 -3.72 -8.18 41.23
N CYS A 615 -4.15 -6.90 41.30
CA CYS A 615 -3.72 -5.94 42.32
C CYS A 615 -4.62 -4.67 42.33
N PRO A 616 -4.86 -4.04 43.49
CA PRO A 616 -5.93 -3.06 43.65
C PRO A 616 -5.49 -1.61 43.33
N ARG A 617 -6.43 -0.85 42.74
CA ARG A 617 -6.61 0.61 42.79
C ARG A 617 -5.37 1.51 42.59
N ILE A 618 -5.28 2.12 41.39
CA ILE A 618 -5.26 3.58 41.15
C ILE A 618 -5.66 3.81 39.68
N ALA A 619 -6.70 4.61 39.47
CA ALA A 619 -7.25 4.93 38.16
C ALA A 619 -6.57 6.17 37.56
N ARG A 620 -6.07 6.06 36.32
CA ARG A 620 -6.02 7.10 35.26
C ARG A 620 -5.42 6.52 33.96
N PRO A 621 -5.87 6.94 32.77
CA PRO A 621 -5.52 6.29 31.50
C PRO A 621 -4.16 6.78 31.00
N ILE A 622 -3.23 5.85 30.78
CA ILE A 622 -1.99 6.06 30.02
C ILE A 622 -2.12 5.21 28.76
N PHE A 623 -2.10 5.86 27.59
CA PHE A 623 -1.92 5.18 26.31
C PHE A 623 -0.53 4.56 26.29
N CYS A 624 -0.46 3.23 26.33
CA CYS A 624 0.80 2.49 26.20
C CYS A 624 0.90 2.00 24.75
N ILE A 625 1.82 2.62 23.99
CA ILE A 625 2.33 2.09 22.73
C ILE A 625 3.40 1.07 23.12
N THR A 626 3.18 -0.21 22.81
CA THR A 626 4.23 -1.22 22.99
C THR A 626 5.23 -1.08 21.83
N VAL A 627 6.33 -0.36 22.10
CA VAL A 627 7.55 -0.40 21.29
C VAL A 627 8.41 -1.54 21.84
N LEU A 628 8.66 -2.56 21.02
CA LEU A 628 9.74 -3.51 21.24
C LEU A 628 11.06 -2.81 20.89
N ALA A 629 11.73 -2.23 21.90
CA ALA A 629 13.16 -1.95 21.86
C ALA A 629 13.68 -1.79 23.30
N GLY A 630 14.60 -2.67 23.70
CA GLY A 630 15.35 -2.52 24.94
C GLY A 630 16.34 -1.37 24.82
N LEU A 631 16.33 -0.48 25.82
CA LEU A 631 17.47 0.15 26.50
C LEU A 631 16.94 1.30 27.38
N SER A 632 17.43 1.34 28.62
CA SER A 632 17.05 2.21 29.72
C SER A 632 17.43 3.68 29.53
N LEU A 633 16.64 4.65 30.07
CA LEU A 633 17.03 5.82 30.90
C LEU A 633 15.85 6.85 31.07
N PRO A 634 15.91 7.83 32.02
CA PRO A 634 14.80 8.13 32.93
C PRO A 634 13.88 9.31 32.55
N SER A 635 12.76 9.36 33.27
CA SER A 635 11.54 10.14 33.07
C SER A 635 11.68 11.66 33.27
N ILE A 636 11.16 12.46 32.33
CA ILE A 636 10.87 13.89 32.50
C ILE A 636 9.36 14.11 32.27
N ARG A 637 8.68 14.71 33.26
CA ARG A 637 7.24 15.05 33.20
C ARG A 637 7.06 16.46 32.62
N ILE A 638 6.22 16.62 31.60
CA ILE A 638 5.71 17.92 31.13
C ILE A 638 4.18 17.82 31.04
N ALA A 639 3.47 18.74 31.71
CA ALA A 639 2.02 18.87 31.69
C ALA A 639 1.57 19.79 30.55
N VAL A 640 0.50 19.45 29.82
CA VAL A 640 -0.10 20.31 28.78
C VAL A 640 -1.57 20.59 29.11
N ARG A 641 -1.95 21.88 29.14
CA ARG A 641 -3.32 22.40 29.31
C ARG A 641 -3.84 22.97 27.97
N CYS A 642 -5.05 22.56 27.63
CA CYS A 642 -6.16 23.20 26.86
C CYS A 642 -5.96 24.04 25.57
N ALA A 643 -6.69 23.59 24.53
CA ALA A 643 -7.55 24.28 23.54
C ALA A 643 -7.15 25.64 22.91
N MET A 644 -7.07 25.66 21.57
CA MET A 644 -7.37 26.84 20.74
C MET A 644 -8.09 26.44 19.44
N ARG A 645 -9.15 27.19 19.09
CA ARG A 645 -9.83 27.17 17.79
C ARG A 645 -9.10 28.10 16.83
N TYR A 646 -8.88 27.68 15.59
CA TYR A 646 -8.47 28.57 14.49
C TYR A 646 -9.64 28.80 13.53
N SER A 647 -9.82 30.05 13.10
CA SER A 647 -10.70 30.43 11.99
C SER A 647 -9.84 30.98 10.85
N VAL A 648 -10.16 30.61 9.61
CA VAL A 648 -9.45 31.04 8.40
C VAL A 648 -10.40 31.93 7.60
N SER A 649 -10.05 33.20 7.43
CA SER A 649 -10.73 34.11 6.49
C SER A 649 -9.81 34.41 5.30
N VAL A 650 -10.28 34.17 4.08
CA VAL A 650 -9.56 34.52 2.84
C VAL A 650 -10.26 35.72 2.21
N SER A 651 -9.59 36.87 2.11
CA SER A 651 -10.04 38.00 1.28
C SER A 651 -9.35 37.95 -0.08
N ARG A 652 -10.12 38.06 -1.18
CA ARG A 652 -9.60 38.08 -2.56
C ARG A 652 -9.23 39.51 -2.99
N ARG A 653 -8.07 39.66 -3.64
CA ARG A 653 -7.80 40.72 -4.64
C ARG A 653 -7.06 40.11 -5.84
N PRO A 654 -7.19 40.69 -7.06
CA PRO A 654 -6.87 39.98 -8.30
C PRO A 654 -5.44 40.24 -8.82
N ALA A 655 -4.93 39.18 -9.45
CA ALA A 655 -3.94 39.07 -10.54
C ALA A 655 -2.67 39.96 -10.54
N SER A 656 -1.53 39.35 -10.17
CA SER A 656 -0.29 39.37 -10.97
C SER A 656 0.72 38.34 -10.43
N MET A 657 1.42 37.65 -11.33
CA MET A 657 2.49 36.67 -11.09
C MET A 657 3.39 36.93 -9.87
N ARG A 658 3.58 35.90 -9.01
CA ARG A 658 4.87 35.48 -8.41
C ARG A 658 4.69 34.24 -7.50
N MET A 659 5.76 33.44 -7.40
CA MET A 659 5.90 32.24 -6.56
C MET A 659 5.29 32.42 -5.16
N GLY A 660 4.40 31.52 -4.77
CA GLY A 660 3.78 31.50 -3.45
C GLY A 660 4.72 30.93 -2.40
N ARG A 661 5.29 31.81 -1.57
CA ARG A 661 5.98 31.46 -0.32
C ARG A 661 4.91 31.42 0.79
N ILE A 662 4.66 30.26 1.39
CA ILE A 662 3.79 30.16 2.58
C ILE A 662 4.68 30.36 3.80
N VAL A 663 4.58 31.52 4.44
CA VAL A 663 5.23 31.81 5.73
C VAL A 663 4.16 31.81 6.81
N LEU A 664 4.25 30.89 7.78
CA LEU A 664 3.47 30.94 9.01
C LEU A 664 4.22 31.84 10.01
N SER A 665 3.76 33.07 10.22
CA SER A 665 4.30 33.95 11.26
C SER A 665 3.45 33.88 12.52
N ALA A 666 4.05 33.55 13.66
CA ALA A 666 3.44 33.74 14.97
C ALA A 666 3.58 35.21 15.40
N GLN A 667 2.48 35.95 15.51
CA GLN A 667 2.47 37.24 16.21
C GLN A 667 2.22 37.00 17.69
N GLY A 668 3.22 37.28 18.52
CA GLY A 668 3.06 37.36 19.97
C GLY A 668 2.34 38.65 20.37
N MET A 669 1.30 38.56 21.19
CA MET A 669 0.79 39.70 21.94
C MET A 669 1.52 39.80 23.28
N LYS A 670 2.03 41.00 23.55
CA LYS A 670 2.49 41.46 24.87
C LYS A 670 1.29 41.64 25.81
N THR A 671 1.64 41.48 27.10
CA THR A 671 0.88 41.62 28.37
C THR A 671 -0.20 40.60 28.64
#